data_AF-A0A8T7MCA6-F1
#
_entry.id   AF-A0A8T7MCA6-F1
#
_cell.length_a   1.000
_cell.length_b   1.000
_cell.length_c   1.000
_cell.angle_alpha   90.00
_cell.angle_beta   90.00
_cell.angle_gamma   90.00
#
_symmetry.space_group_name_H-M   'P 1'
#
loop_
_entity.id
_entity.type
_entity.pdbx_description
1 polymer ?
#
loop_
_entity_poly.entity_id
_entity_poly.type
_entity_poly.pdbx_seq_one_letter_code
_entity_poly.pdbx_strand_id
1 'polypeptide(L)'
;MIQHNKLSKTSKLTGLMVALIFIVSLFFVAVSSLPLATASPTFGDNAFQNLWNRTDKQVANGSTARSYLWGPDPNTTGLQEDYVEAPGGKRLVQYFDKSRMEITNPSGDQKSIYYVTNGLIAKELITGQLQLGDSKFEQRASAEIGVAGDPDDNNGPTYKTLNDLLQPTSDDVGNPITKAIDRSGNKRDGTAEFGKYNLAQATFIKETGHNIAKPFWDYLNQTGSVLNQAGQQVRGRIFEPVFFATGLPITEAWWAKVKVAGEVKDVLVQAFERRVLTYTPANSAAYQVEMGNVGQHYYQWRYSSSNTGSGTTVRIYSSLPLTGSSREESLSMVNAMQLALDDFTGGTRKIGDLTIDYIPLDDATAAKGQWDADQEKANANKVVNDPQTLAYIGTFNSGAAKVSLPILNQAGIAMISPANVNTCLTIFDADSGCDKSEPEVYYPSKIRNYFRLAARDNLQGKALASFVKSLGFKSIYVIDDSQIYGIGLANSFSTAAPALGLELIARNSISGWESDYKSLANTIKAQNPEAIVFGGISQQQAGRLVADIRAAGIKVPFFGGDGILDDVFIKDAGAAAEGTYATIAGALEQDLDPKAQDVLKRYRAKYGSTQAYTLFGYESMNVTLNAIKNVGKKDKAAVIQALSNIQDFEGVLGKWSFDKNGDISLSTFIVNQVKEGRWVEQSQISIRN
;
A
#
# COMPACT_ATOMS: atom_id res chain seq x y z
N MET A 1 -1.39 -27.89 63.92
CA MET A 1 -0.18 -28.45 64.53
C MET A 1 0.00 -29.86 63.94
N ILE A 2 1.05 -30.06 63.12
CA ILE A 2 1.67 -31.35 62.72
C ILE A 2 0.82 -32.24 61.75
N GLN A 3 1.14 -32.32 60.44
CA GLN A 3 2.06 -33.27 59.74
C GLN A 3 1.70 -34.77 59.95
N HIS A 4 1.80 -35.72 59.02
CA HIS A 4 2.51 -35.88 57.75
C HIS A 4 2.02 -37.20 57.10
N ASN A 5 1.99 -37.32 55.76
CA ASN A 5 2.61 -38.48 55.09
C ASN A 5 2.95 -38.23 53.60
N LYS A 6 4.26 -38.32 53.34
CA LYS A 6 5.07 -38.71 52.15
C LYS A 6 4.35 -39.54 51.05
N LEU A 7 4.67 -39.59 49.75
CA LEU A 7 5.80 -39.28 48.81
C LEU A 7 5.16 -39.16 47.39
N SER A 8 5.66 -38.45 46.37
CA SER A 8 6.89 -38.80 45.62
C SER A 8 7.36 -37.68 44.65
N LYS A 9 8.67 -37.73 44.39
CA LYS A 9 9.59 -36.97 43.52
C LYS A 9 9.01 -36.64 42.12
N THR A 10 9.25 -35.46 41.52
CA THR A 10 10.55 -35.03 40.95
C THR A 10 10.52 -33.57 40.44
N SER A 11 11.70 -32.96 40.41
CA SER A 11 12.16 -31.70 39.76
C SER A 11 11.54 -30.35 40.16
N LYS A 12 12.15 -29.72 41.17
CA LYS A 12 12.37 -28.26 41.21
C LYS A 12 13.84 -27.98 40.90
N LEU A 13 14.08 -27.10 39.94
CA LEU A 13 15.15 -26.10 40.03
C LEU A 13 14.64 -24.82 39.35
N THR A 14 14.02 -23.99 40.18
CA THR A 14 13.70 -22.59 39.95
C THR A 14 14.96 -21.74 40.08
N GLY A 15 15.13 -20.80 39.14
CA GLY A 15 15.52 -19.42 39.44
C GLY A 15 16.99 -19.13 39.69
N LEU A 16 17.62 -18.45 38.73
CA LEU A 16 18.49 -17.32 39.03
C LEU A 16 18.14 -16.16 38.11
N MET A 17 17.65 -15.07 38.71
CA MET A 17 17.40 -13.77 38.11
C MET A 17 18.70 -12.98 37.99
N VAL A 18 18.80 -12.20 36.91
CA VAL A 18 19.35 -10.83 36.80
C VAL A 18 20.84 -10.62 37.14
N ALA A 19 21.63 -10.23 36.13
CA ALA A 19 22.28 -8.92 36.06
C ALA A 19 23.18 -8.75 34.81
N LEU A 20 22.94 -7.65 34.07
CA LEU A 20 23.93 -6.75 33.44
C LEU A 20 24.70 -7.28 32.19
N ILE A 21 24.92 -6.58 31.06
CA ILE A 21 25.14 -5.14 30.77
C ILE A 21 24.81 -4.84 29.29
N PHE A 22 24.24 -3.65 29.06
CA PHE A 22 24.10 -2.93 27.79
C PHE A 22 25.34 -3.00 26.85
N ILE A 23 25.12 -3.26 25.56
CA ILE A 23 25.98 -2.71 24.50
C ILE A 23 25.08 -2.03 23.47
N VAL A 24 25.35 -0.74 23.31
CA VAL A 24 24.68 0.23 22.45
C VAL A 24 24.64 -0.24 20.99
N SER A 25 23.44 -0.61 20.53
CA SER A 25 23.05 -0.50 19.13
C SER A 25 22.45 0.90 18.96
N LEU A 26 23.08 1.76 18.17
CA LEU A 26 22.48 3.02 17.73
C LEU A 26 21.35 2.72 16.73
N PHE A 27 20.24 2.22 17.25
CA PHE A 27 18.94 2.13 16.58
C PHE A 27 17.89 2.50 17.64
N PHE A 28 17.50 3.77 17.70
CA PHE A 28 16.25 4.13 18.36
C PHE A 28 15.16 4.21 17.28
N VAL A 29 14.46 3.10 17.08
CA VAL A 29 13.03 3.13 16.76
C VAL A 29 12.31 2.80 18.06
N ALA A 30 11.34 3.62 18.43
CA ALA A 30 10.54 3.45 19.63
C ALA A 30 9.99 2.01 19.72
N VAL A 31 10.14 1.38 20.88
CA VAL A 31 9.59 0.06 21.19
C VAL A 31 8.06 0.18 21.26
N SER A 32 7.41 0.08 20.10
CA SER A 32 6.01 -0.30 19.98
C SER A 32 5.91 -1.81 20.01
N SER A 33 4.95 -2.33 20.78
CA SER A 33 4.57 -3.74 20.86
C SER A 33 4.71 -4.48 19.53
N LEU A 34 5.51 -5.55 19.51
CA LEU A 34 5.84 -6.34 18.33
C LEU A 34 4.55 -6.80 17.61
N PRO A 35 4.31 -6.38 16.35
CA PRO A 35 3.36 -7.07 15.49
C PRO A 35 3.92 -8.47 15.17
N LEU A 36 3.04 -9.44 14.94
CA LEU A 36 3.44 -10.76 14.40
C LEU A 36 4.30 -10.53 13.15
N ALA A 37 5.53 -11.06 13.17
CA ALA A 37 6.48 -10.90 12.07
C ALA A 37 5.86 -11.39 10.76
N THR A 38 5.64 -10.47 9.82
CA THR A 38 5.42 -10.81 8.42
C THR A 38 6.65 -11.56 7.93
N ALA A 39 6.49 -12.75 7.34
CA ALA A 39 7.62 -13.53 6.87
C ALA A 39 8.45 -12.73 5.86
N SER A 40 9.78 -12.67 6.06
CA SER A 40 10.70 -12.01 5.13
C SER A 40 10.56 -12.61 3.73
N PRO A 41 10.72 -11.81 2.65
CA PRO A 41 10.72 -12.33 1.28
C PRO A 41 11.69 -13.49 1.10
N THR A 42 11.28 -14.49 0.32
CA THR A 42 12.16 -15.62 0.00
C THR A 42 13.30 -15.19 -0.92
N PHE A 43 14.46 -15.86 -0.81
CA PHE A 43 15.57 -15.65 -1.75
C PHE A 43 15.12 -16.03 -3.16
N GLY A 44 15.41 -15.15 -4.12
CA GLY A 44 15.05 -15.35 -5.54
C GLY A 44 15.88 -16.44 -6.23
N ASP A 45 17.01 -16.83 -5.64
CA ASP A 45 17.87 -17.92 -6.10
C ASP A 45 18.71 -18.48 -4.93
N ASN A 46 19.07 -19.76 -4.99
CA ASN A 46 19.92 -20.42 -3.98
C ASN A 46 21.31 -19.78 -3.90
N ALA A 47 21.85 -19.27 -5.01
CA ALA A 47 23.14 -18.60 -5.03
C ALA A 47 23.12 -17.29 -4.22
N PHE A 48 22.01 -16.55 -4.24
CA PHE A 48 21.81 -15.37 -3.38
C PHE A 48 21.81 -15.77 -1.91
N GLN A 49 21.06 -16.82 -1.56
CA GLN A 49 21.02 -17.33 -0.20
C GLN A 49 22.39 -17.80 0.28
N ASN A 50 23.15 -18.51 -0.56
CA ASN A 50 24.49 -18.98 -0.22
C ASN A 50 25.47 -17.84 0.03
N LEU A 51 25.41 -16.78 -0.80
CA LEU A 51 26.24 -15.59 -0.63
C LEU A 51 25.90 -14.82 0.65
N TRP A 52 24.60 -14.68 0.96
CA TRP A 52 24.14 -14.10 2.22
C TRP A 52 24.57 -14.96 3.42
N ASN A 53 24.36 -16.27 3.35
CA ASN A 53 24.72 -17.23 4.40
C ASN A 53 26.20 -17.19 4.76
N ARG A 54 27.07 -17.01 3.77
CA ARG A 54 28.53 -16.89 3.96
C ARG A 54 28.88 -15.82 5.00
N THR A 55 28.12 -14.73 5.04
CA THR A 55 28.48 -13.54 5.83
C THR A 55 27.42 -13.20 6.86
N ASP A 56 26.22 -12.82 6.43
CA ASP A 56 25.23 -12.14 7.27
C ASP A 56 24.39 -13.08 8.12
N LYS A 57 24.30 -14.37 7.78
CA LYS A 57 23.66 -15.38 8.66
C LYS A 57 24.25 -15.41 10.06
N GLN A 58 25.57 -15.20 10.18
CA GLN A 58 26.28 -15.18 11.46
C GLN A 58 26.01 -13.90 12.27
N VAL A 59 25.65 -12.82 11.60
CA VAL A 59 25.23 -11.57 12.25
C VAL A 59 23.77 -11.69 12.68
N ALA A 60 22.91 -12.17 11.77
CA ALA A 60 21.47 -12.35 11.98
C ALA A 60 21.16 -13.33 13.12
N ASN A 61 21.97 -14.38 13.29
CA ASN A 61 21.80 -15.33 14.40
C ASN A 61 22.53 -14.93 15.69
N GLY A 62 23.14 -13.73 15.73
CA GLY A 62 23.88 -13.22 16.89
C GLY A 62 25.22 -13.92 17.18
N SER A 63 25.76 -14.73 16.25
CA SER A 63 27.04 -15.43 16.44
C SER A 63 28.27 -14.53 16.30
N THR A 64 28.12 -13.33 15.74
CA THR A 64 29.19 -12.34 15.65
C THR A 64 28.64 -10.90 15.70
N ALA A 65 29.36 -10.01 16.38
CA ALA A 65 29.00 -8.60 16.52
C ALA A 65 29.79 -7.74 15.51
N ARG A 66 29.22 -7.56 14.32
CA ARG A 66 29.72 -6.64 13.27
C ARG A 66 28.55 -6.13 12.42
N SER A 67 28.78 -5.08 11.63
CA SER A 67 27.79 -4.58 10.67
C SER A 67 27.46 -5.61 9.57
N TYR A 68 26.21 -5.56 9.08
CA TYR A 68 25.72 -6.36 7.95
C TYR A 68 26.43 -5.97 6.64
N LEU A 69 26.70 -6.95 5.78
CA LEU A 69 27.26 -6.75 4.44
C LEU A 69 26.18 -6.53 3.38
N TRP A 70 25.04 -7.19 3.57
CA TRP A 70 23.85 -7.18 2.71
C TRP A 70 22.66 -6.60 3.44
N GLY A 71 22.39 -7.07 4.65
CA GLY A 71 21.22 -6.73 5.44
C GLY A 71 20.72 -7.94 6.25
N PRO A 72 19.78 -7.73 7.19
CA PRO A 72 19.21 -8.81 8.00
C PRO A 72 18.45 -9.83 7.15
N ASP A 73 17.82 -9.40 6.06
CA ASP A 73 17.04 -10.23 5.13
C ASP A 73 16.95 -9.54 3.74
N PRO A 74 16.43 -10.23 2.69
CA PRO A 74 16.05 -9.58 1.44
C PRO A 74 14.89 -8.59 1.61
N ASN A 75 14.94 -7.46 0.92
CA ASN A 75 13.88 -6.43 0.91
C ASN A 75 12.79 -6.69 -0.15
N THR A 76 13.10 -7.50 -1.16
CA THR A 76 12.20 -7.84 -2.27
C THR A 76 12.20 -9.34 -2.51
N THR A 77 11.20 -9.86 -3.22
CA THR A 77 11.36 -11.14 -3.94
C THR A 77 12.36 -10.97 -5.10
N GLY A 78 12.69 -12.06 -5.81
CA GLY A 78 13.46 -11.98 -7.05
C GLY A 78 12.72 -11.18 -8.13
N LEU A 79 13.38 -10.21 -8.75
CA LEU A 79 12.87 -9.33 -9.79
C LEU A 79 13.62 -9.55 -11.11
N GLN A 80 12.97 -9.28 -12.23
CA GLN A 80 13.59 -9.34 -13.56
C GLN A 80 13.85 -7.91 -14.08
N GLU A 81 15.11 -7.59 -14.35
CA GLU A 81 15.53 -6.29 -14.89
C GLU A 81 16.07 -6.42 -16.31
N ASP A 82 15.86 -5.41 -17.16
CA ASP A 82 16.47 -5.35 -18.49
C ASP A 82 18.00 -5.37 -18.41
N TYR A 83 18.60 -6.28 -19.18
CA TYR A 83 20.02 -6.36 -19.41
C TYR A 83 20.26 -6.99 -20.78
N VAL A 84 20.72 -6.19 -21.76
CA VAL A 84 20.72 -6.57 -23.18
C VAL A 84 21.47 -7.88 -23.45
N GLU A 85 22.59 -8.08 -22.77
CA GLU A 85 23.47 -9.24 -22.97
C GLU A 85 23.04 -10.47 -22.14
N ALA A 86 22.03 -10.35 -21.27
CA ALA A 86 21.52 -11.48 -20.50
C ALA A 86 20.62 -12.39 -21.38
N PRO A 87 20.58 -13.71 -21.15
CA PRO A 87 19.67 -14.61 -21.85
C PRO A 87 18.21 -14.14 -21.72
N GLY A 88 17.56 -13.88 -22.85
CA GLY A 88 16.20 -13.33 -22.88
C GLY A 88 16.11 -11.81 -22.60
N GLY A 89 17.25 -11.10 -22.58
CA GLY A 89 17.33 -9.66 -22.35
C GLY A 89 17.03 -9.24 -20.91
N LYS A 90 17.00 -10.19 -19.97
CA LYS A 90 16.64 -9.97 -18.56
C LYS A 90 17.65 -10.63 -17.63
N ARG A 91 18.00 -9.93 -16.55
CA ARG A 91 18.77 -10.48 -15.41
C ARG A 91 17.87 -10.62 -14.18
N LEU A 92 18.14 -11.65 -13.38
CA LEU A 92 17.51 -11.80 -12.07
C LEU A 92 18.23 -10.90 -11.06
N VAL A 93 17.48 -10.12 -10.28
CA VAL A 93 18.02 -9.28 -9.20
C VAL A 93 17.22 -9.45 -7.92
N GLN A 94 17.85 -9.16 -6.78
CA GLN A 94 17.16 -9.07 -5.49
C GLN A 94 17.81 -7.99 -4.61
N TYR A 95 16.99 -7.17 -3.96
CA TYR A 95 17.45 -6.03 -3.16
C TYR A 95 17.55 -6.38 -1.67
N PHE A 96 18.52 -5.76 -1.01
CA PHE A 96 18.83 -5.83 0.42
C PHE A 96 19.12 -4.40 0.93
N ASP A 97 19.27 -4.20 2.23
CA ASP A 97 19.54 -2.86 2.78
C ASP A 97 20.78 -2.21 2.17
N LYS A 98 21.88 -2.97 2.14
CA LYS A 98 23.20 -2.47 1.76
C LYS A 98 23.50 -2.63 0.27
N SER A 99 22.74 -3.46 -0.46
CA SER A 99 23.02 -3.80 -1.87
C SER A 99 21.83 -4.33 -2.67
N ARG A 100 22.09 -4.72 -3.91
CA ARG A 100 21.43 -5.83 -4.59
C ARG A 100 22.39 -6.99 -4.90
N MET A 101 21.84 -8.16 -5.15
CA MET A 101 22.51 -9.29 -5.82
C MET A 101 21.90 -9.47 -7.21
N GLU A 102 22.70 -9.89 -8.19
CA GLU A 102 22.22 -10.11 -9.56
C GLU A 102 22.85 -11.35 -10.23
N ILE A 103 22.07 -12.05 -11.05
CA ILE A 103 22.52 -13.14 -11.94
C ILE A 103 22.19 -12.71 -13.37
N THR A 104 23.23 -12.34 -14.12
CA THR A 104 23.13 -11.90 -15.51
C THR A 104 23.22 -13.07 -16.50
N ASN A 105 24.01 -14.10 -16.17
CA ASN A 105 24.12 -15.32 -16.96
C ASN A 105 23.73 -16.55 -16.12
N PRO A 106 22.45 -16.97 -16.11
CA PRO A 106 21.99 -18.11 -15.33
C PRO A 106 22.59 -19.44 -15.78
N SER A 107 23.17 -19.52 -16.98
CA SER A 107 23.89 -20.70 -17.49
C SER A 107 25.40 -20.65 -17.18
N GLY A 108 25.86 -19.64 -16.44
CA GLY A 108 27.25 -19.49 -16.03
C GLY A 108 27.69 -20.51 -14.98
N ASP A 109 29.00 -20.54 -14.69
CA ASP A 109 29.55 -21.39 -13.65
C ASP A 109 29.12 -20.91 -12.25
N GLN A 110 28.19 -21.62 -11.62
CA GLN A 110 27.67 -21.34 -10.28
C GLN A 110 28.72 -21.41 -9.16
N LYS A 111 29.89 -22.02 -9.43
CA LYS A 111 31.01 -22.07 -8.48
C LYS A 111 31.90 -20.84 -8.57
N SER A 112 31.77 -20.05 -9.64
CA SER A 112 32.48 -18.78 -9.78
C SER A 112 32.01 -17.81 -8.70
N ILE A 113 32.96 -17.15 -8.04
CA ILE A 113 32.68 -16.04 -7.12
C ILE A 113 31.97 -14.86 -7.82
N TYR A 114 32.03 -14.80 -9.14
CA TYR A 114 31.37 -13.80 -9.97
C TYR A 114 30.06 -14.29 -10.59
N TYR A 115 29.56 -15.47 -10.21
CA TYR A 115 28.23 -15.92 -10.65
C TYR A 115 27.13 -15.00 -10.14
N VAL A 116 27.22 -14.61 -8.87
CA VAL A 116 26.42 -13.52 -8.31
C VAL A 116 27.26 -12.25 -8.36
N THR A 117 26.82 -11.27 -9.13
CA THR A 117 27.45 -9.94 -9.16
C THR A 117 26.64 -8.93 -8.35
N ASN A 118 27.17 -7.72 -8.29
CA ASN A 118 26.58 -6.59 -7.62
C ASN A 118 26.55 -5.45 -8.64
N GLY A 119 25.40 -4.83 -8.79
CA GLY A 119 25.25 -3.65 -9.62
C GLY A 119 26.19 -2.52 -9.21
N LEU A 120 26.45 -1.59 -10.12
CA LEU A 120 27.21 -0.36 -9.87
C LEU A 120 26.38 0.67 -9.10
N ILE A 121 25.57 0.21 -8.14
CA ILE A 121 24.42 0.93 -7.60
C ILE A 121 24.78 2.29 -6.99
N ALA A 122 25.95 2.43 -6.37
CA ALA A 122 26.38 3.73 -5.84
C ALA A 122 26.81 4.67 -6.97
N LYS A 123 27.58 4.18 -7.94
CA LYS A 123 27.95 4.95 -9.14
C LYS A 123 26.72 5.39 -9.91
N GLU A 124 25.77 4.50 -10.16
CA GLU A 124 24.53 4.78 -10.87
C GLU A 124 23.65 5.81 -10.12
N LEU A 125 23.59 5.76 -8.77
CA LEU A 125 22.91 6.80 -7.96
C LEU A 125 23.59 8.17 -8.09
N ILE A 126 24.93 8.19 -8.14
CA ILE A 126 25.72 9.43 -8.24
C ILE A 126 25.59 10.05 -9.64
N THR A 127 25.77 9.25 -10.69
CA THR A 127 25.81 9.73 -12.08
C THR A 127 24.44 9.79 -12.75
N GLY A 128 23.45 9.11 -12.18
CA GLY A 128 22.16 8.90 -12.80
C GLY A 128 22.17 7.89 -13.96
N GLN A 129 23.27 7.20 -14.23
CA GLN A 129 23.39 6.30 -15.40
C GLN A 129 22.93 4.88 -15.05
N LEU A 130 21.65 4.58 -15.28
CA LEU A 130 21.07 3.27 -15.05
C LEU A 130 21.68 2.24 -16.01
N GLN A 131 22.32 1.19 -15.51
CA GLN A 131 22.88 0.15 -16.37
C GLN A 131 21.80 -0.80 -16.90
N LEU A 132 21.73 -0.94 -18.23
CA LEU A 132 20.82 -1.80 -18.99
C LEU A 132 21.55 -2.81 -19.88
N GLY A 133 22.88 -2.88 -19.78
CA GLY A 133 23.74 -3.81 -20.49
C GLY A 133 25.21 -3.53 -20.20
N ASP A 134 26.12 -4.29 -20.81
CA ASP A 134 27.57 -4.16 -20.59
C ASP A 134 28.06 -2.75 -20.97
N SER A 135 27.49 -2.19 -22.04
CA SER A 135 27.79 -0.83 -22.53
C SER A 135 26.57 0.07 -22.69
N LYS A 136 25.37 -0.43 -22.36
CA LYS A 136 24.11 0.30 -22.51
C LYS A 136 23.66 0.91 -21.19
N PHE A 137 23.41 2.21 -21.20
CA PHE A 137 22.93 2.96 -20.05
C PHE A 137 21.71 3.80 -20.42
N GLU A 138 20.80 3.98 -19.47
CA GLU A 138 19.72 4.96 -19.51
C GLU A 138 20.09 6.11 -18.57
N GLN A 139 20.08 7.35 -19.07
CA GLN A 139 20.34 8.51 -18.22
C GLN A 139 19.08 8.90 -17.44
N ARG A 140 19.25 9.05 -16.13
CA ARG A 140 18.25 9.55 -15.18
C ARG A 140 18.82 10.72 -14.38
N ALA A 141 17.98 11.31 -13.53
CA ALA A 141 18.41 12.24 -12.50
C ALA A 141 19.36 11.54 -11.52
N SER A 142 20.47 12.16 -11.15
CA SER A 142 21.26 11.74 -9.99
C SER A 142 20.39 11.78 -8.72
N ALA A 143 20.61 10.85 -7.79
CA ALA A 143 19.78 10.73 -6.61
C ALA A 143 20.03 11.85 -5.60
N GLU A 144 18.97 12.57 -5.21
CA GLU A 144 18.99 13.58 -4.13
C GLU A 144 18.80 12.98 -2.72
N ILE A 145 18.99 11.66 -2.61
CA ILE A 145 18.93 10.91 -1.36
C ILE A 145 20.23 11.12 -0.59
N GLY A 146 20.15 11.36 0.73
CA GLY A 146 21.32 11.44 1.61
C GLY A 146 22.14 10.16 1.55
N VAL A 147 23.47 10.28 1.46
CA VAL A 147 24.36 9.11 1.41
C VAL A 147 24.53 8.43 2.77
N ALA A 148 24.22 9.17 3.84
CA ALA A 148 24.25 8.75 5.23
C ALA A 148 23.27 9.60 6.04
N GLY A 149 22.84 9.10 7.20
CA GLY A 149 22.02 9.85 8.16
C GLY A 149 20.51 9.64 8.05
N ASP A 150 19.79 10.46 8.79
CA ASP A 150 18.33 10.45 8.89
C ASP A 150 17.70 10.91 7.55
N PRO A 151 16.52 10.39 7.15
CA PRO A 151 15.86 10.79 5.91
C PRO A 151 15.52 12.28 5.82
N ASP A 152 15.42 12.98 6.95
CA ASP A 152 15.13 14.42 7.05
C ASP A 152 16.40 15.28 7.22
N ASP A 153 17.60 14.71 7.04
CA ASP A 153 18.86 15.45 7.13
C ASP A 153 19.04 16.44 5.96
N ASN A 154 19.17 17.72 6.31
CA ASN A 154 19.45 18.81 5.37
C ASN A 154 20.95 19.21 5.35
N ASN A 155 21.81 18.54 6.11
CA ASN A 155 23.23 18.90 6.24
C ASN A 155 24.15 18.00 5.39
N GLY A 156 23.90 16.69 5.42
CA GLY A 156 24.76 15.69 4.80
C GLY A 156 24.70 15.70 3.26
N PRO A 157 25.78 15.24 2.59
CA PRO A 157 25.82 15.11 1.14
C PRO A 157 24.80 14.09 0.62
N THR A 158 24.29 14.33 -0.58
CA THR A 158 23.47 13.39 -1.35
C THR A 158 24.33 12.66 -2.38
N TYR A 159 23.82 11.59 -3.00
CA TYR A 159 24.56 10.94 -4.10
C TYR A 159 24.86 11.92 -5.24
N LYS A 160 23.89 12.79 -5.60
CA LYS A 160 24.09 13.89 -6.55
C LYS A 160 25.24 14.82 -6.17
N THR A 161 25.42 15.10 -4.87
CA THR A 161 26.51 15.94 -4.36
C THR A 161 27.88 15.35 -4.72
N LEU A 162 28.01 14.02 -4.73
CA LEU A 162 29.28 13.34 -4.97
C LEU A 162 29.67 13.28 -6.45
N ASN A 163 28.79 13.69 -7.37
CA ASN A 163 29.06 13.61 -8.81
C ASN A 163 30.28 14.46 -9.22
N ASP A 164 30.44 15.63 -8.59
CA ASP A 164 31.56 16.55 -8.81
C ASP A 164 32.88 16.10 -8.13
N LEU A 165 32.88 14.90 -7.53
CA LEU A 165 34.03 14.29 -6.87
C LEU A 165 34.56 13.05 -7.60
N LEU A 166 33.96 12.68 -8.73
CA LEU A 166 34.33 11.45 -9.46
C LEU A 166 35.68 11.53 -10.20
N GLN A 167 36.23 12.73 -10.34
CA GLN A 167 37.46 12.96 -11.09
C GLN A 167 38.68 12.37 -10.38
N PRO A 168 39.60 11.70 -11.09
CA PRO A 168 40.84 11.18 -10.53
C PRO A 168 41.69 12.24 -9.81
N THR A 169 42.43 11.80 -8.80
CA THR A 169 43.30 12.61 -7.95
C THR A 169 44.75 12.11 -8.00
N SER A 170 45.65 12.79 -7.28
CA SER A 170 47.03 12.34 -7.05
C SER A 170 47.10 11.21 -6.03
N ASP A 171 48.19 10.44 -6.11
CA ASP A 171 48.58 9.52 -5.04
C ASP A 171 48.99 10.33 -3.80
N ASP A 172 48.09 10.33 -2.81
CA ASP A 172 48.20 11.13 -1.59
C ASP A 172 48.36 10.20 -0.37
N VAL A 173 48.87 8.98 -0.56
CA VAL A 173 49.05 8.01 0.55
C VAL A 173 49.87 8.63 1.68
N GLY A 174 49.36 8.51 2.90
CA GLY A 174 49.95 9.11 4.11
C GLY A 174 49.51 10.55 4.39
N ASN A 175 48.92 11.26 3.43
CA ASN A 175 48.42 12.61 3.67
C ASN A 175 47.20 12.62 4.60
N PRO A 176 47.02 13.67 5.42
CA PRO A 176 45.90 13.77 6.34
C PRO A 176 44.57 14.03 5.62
N ILE A 177 43.48 13.46 6.16
CA ILE A 177 42.12 13.62 5.63
C ILE A 177 41.37 14.66 6.48
N THR A 178 41.36 15.90 6.02
CA THR A 178 40.74 17.02 6.74
C THR A 178 39.72 17.81 5.92
N LYS A 179 39.66 17.60 4.61
CA LYS A 179 38.72 18.31 3.73
C LYS A 179 37.28 17.88 4.00
N ALA A 180 36.36 18.82 3.86
CA ALA A 180 34.94 18.61 4.14
C ALA A 180 34.05 19.07 2.99
N ILE A 181 32.85 18.49 2.92
CA ILE A 181 31.82 18.78 1.94
C ILE A 181 30.46 18.97 2.62
N ASP A 182 29.66 19.90 2.11
CA ASP A 182 28.26 20.09 2.53
C ASP A 182 27.26 19.50 1.52
N ARG A 183 25.97 19.52 1.87
CA ARG A 183 24.88 19.07 0.99
C ARG A 183 24.82 19.75 -0.38
N SER A 184 25.30 20.99 -0.48
CA SER A 184 25.30 21.75 -1.74
C SER A 184 26.51 21.45 -2.62
N GLY A 185 27.44 20.61 -2.14
CA GLY A 185 28.68 20.28 -2.84
C GLY A 185 29.82 21.26 -2.59
N ASN A 186 29.66 22.21 -1.66
CA ASN A 186 30.72 23.16 -1.35
C ASN A 186 31.83 22.45 -0.59
N LYS A 187 33.04 22.55 -1.13
CA LYS A 187 34.26 21.98 -0.56
C LYS A 187 34.90 23.03 0.35
N ARG A 188 35.35 22.63 1.54
CA ARG A 188 36.07 23.52 2.46
C ARG A 188 37.27 22.83 3.11
N ASP A 189 38.22 23.64 3.54
CA ASP A 189 39.27 23.18 4.45
C ASP A 189 38.65 22.97 5.85
N GLY A 190 38.76 21.75 6.36
CA GLY A 190 38.25 21.35 7.66
C GLY A 190 39.37 21.00 8.64
N THR A 191 40.61 21.40 8.39
CA THR A 191 41.79 21.04 9.21
C THR A 191 41.61 21.40 10.69
N ALA A 192 41.08 22.58 11.00
CA ALA A 192 40.82 23.00 12.39
C ALA A 192 39.77 22.12 13.10
N GLU A 193 38.84 21.53 12.35
CA GLU A 193 37.69 20.81 12.90
C GLU A 193 37.91 19.29 12.96
N PHE A 194 38.49 18.73 11.90
CA PHE A 194 38.64 17.29 11.70
C PHE A 194 40.08 16.79 11.91
N GLY A 195 41.07 17.69 11.99
CA GLY A 195 42.46 17.33 12.28
C GLY A 195 42.62 16.56 13.59
N LYS A 196 41.72 16.78 14.56
CA LYS A 196 41.64 16.05 15.84
C LYS A 196 41.48 14.53 15.68
N TYR A 197 40.98 14.04 14.54
CA TYR A 197 40.78 12.62 14.28
C TYR A 197 42.02 11.90 13.74
N ASN A 198 43.06 12.64 13.31
CA ASN A 198 44.33 12.11 12.84
C ASN A 198 44.21 10.95 11.82
N LEU A 199 43.29 11.09 10.86
CA LEU A 199 43.10 10.11 9.78
C LEU A 199 43.98 10.44 8.58
N ALA A 200 44.42 9.40 7.86
CA ALA A 200 45.25 9.50 6.67
C ALA A 200 44.76 8.59 5.55
N GLN A 201 45.17 8.91 4.33
CA GLN A 201 45.01 8.05 3.15
C GLN A 201 45.89 6.80 3.29
N ALA A 202 45.33 5.61 3.04
CA ALA A 202 46.03 4.34 3.25
C ALA A 202 46.57 3.70 1.98
N THR A 203 45.87 3.82 0.86
CA THR A 203 46.28 3.22 -0.42
C THR A 203 45.71 4.01 -1.58
N PHE A 204 46.39 3.98 -2.73
CA PHE A 204 45.95 4.61 -3.98
C PHE A 204 45.60 3.54 -5.01
N ILE A 205 44.40 3.64 -5.59
CA ILE A 205 43.89 2.71 -6.60
C ILE A 205 44.09 3.33 -7.98
N LYS A 206 45.07 2.81 -8.74
CA LYS A 206 45.48 3.38 -10.04
C LYS A 206 44.40 3.27 -11.10
N GLU A 207 43.56 2.25 -11.02
CA GLU A 207 42.48 1.95 -11.97
C GLU A 207 41.41 3.04 -11.99
N THR A 208 41.13 3.65 -10.83
CA THR A 208 40.15 4.75 -10.72
C THR A 208 40.81 6.09 -10.42
N GLY A 209 42.07 6.08 -9.99
CA GLY A 209 42.83 7.25 -9.59
C GLY A 209 42.31 7.88 -8.30
N HIS A 210 41.91 7.07 -7.31
CA HIS A 210 41.42 7.56 -6.02
C HIS A 210 42.13 6.88 -4.85
N ASN A 211 42.35 7.62 -3.78
CA ASN A 211 42.89 7.11 -2.52
C ASN A 211 41.77 6.50 -1.66
N ILE A 212 42.09 5.59 -0.75
CA ILE A 212 41.16 5.02 0.23
C ILE A 212 41.57 5.47 1.64
N ALA A 213 40.61 6.00 2.41
CA ALA A 213 40.88 6.37 3.80
C ALA A 213 41.23 5.15 4.66
N LYS A 214 42.17 5.31 5.59
CA LYS A 214 42.63 4.21 6.45
C LYS A 214 41.51 3.43 7.15
N PRO A 215 40.50 4.04 7.79
CA PRO A 215 39.42 3.28 8.42
C PRO A 215 38.68 2.37 7.43
N PHE A 216 38.46 2.83 6.20
CA PHE A 216 37.81 2.05 5.15
C PHE A 216 38.72 0.95 4.62
N TRP A 217 40.01 1.22 4.43
CA TRP A 217 40.97 0.19 4.01
C TRP A 217 41.10 -0.94 5.04
N ASP A 218 41.16 -0.59 6.33
CA ASP A 218 41.22 -1.57 7.42
C ASP A 218 39.92 -2.40 7.47
N TYR A 219 38.76 -1.75 7.32
CA TYR A 219 37.45 -2.41 7.27
C TYR A 219 37.34 -3.41 6.10
N LEU A 220 37.79 -3.04 4.91
CA LEU A 220 37.78 -3.93 3.74
C LEU A 220 38.75 -5.12 3.89
N ASN A 221 39.80 -4.98 4.68
CA ASN A 221 40.78 -6.06 4.92
C ASN A 221 40.45 -6.93 6.14
N GLN A 222 39.32 -6.70 6.80
CA GLN A 222 38.98 -7.42 8.02
C GLN A 222 38.75 -8.93 7.80
N THR A 223 39.10 -9.71 8.82
CA THR A 223 38.79 -11.14 8.91
C THR A 223 37.82 -11.39 10.07
N GLY A 224 36.91 -12.34 9.89
CA GLY A 224 35.92 -12.70 10.90
C GLY A 224 35.27 -14.05 10.62
N SER A 225 34.20 -14.33 11.34
CA SER A 225 33.41 -15.55 11.15
C SER A 225 32.67 -15.52 9.82
N VAL A 226 32.87 -16.54 8.98
CA VAL A 226 32.18 -16.76 7.70
C VAL A 226 31.80 -18.23 7.54
N LEU A 227 30.81 -18.55 6.70
CA LEU A 227 30.54 -19.93 6.33
C LEU A 227 31.33 -20.32 5.07
N ASN A 228 31.97 -21.49 5.08
CA ASN A 228 32.58 -22.07 3.88
C ASN A 228 31.52 -22.74 2.98
N GLN A 229 31.93 -23.29 1.84
CA GLN A 229 31.02 -23.95 0.89
C GLN A 229 30.32 -25.19 1.46
N ALA A 230 30.87 -25.81 2.51
CA ALA A 230 30.25 -26.92 3.23
C ALA A 230 29.29 -26.44 4.35
N GLY A 231 29.05 -25.12 4.47
CA GLY A 231 28.21 -24.52 5.50
C GLY A 231 28.86 -24.47 6.88
N GLN A 232 30.15 -24.76 6.99
CA GLN A 232 30.88 -24.77 8.25
C GLN A 232 31.40 -23.37 8.57
N GLN A 233 31.31 -22.99 9.85
CA GLN A 233 31.85 -21.74 10.33
C GLN A 233 33.38 -21.78 10.39
N VAL A 234 34.02 -20.86 9.69
CA VAL A 234 35.48 -20.69 9.64
C VAL A 234 35.86 -19.23 9.84
N ARG A 235 37.11 -18.96 10.23
CA ARG A 235 37.65 -17.60 10.20
C ARG A 235 38.17 -17.31 8.80
N GLY A 236 37.66 -16.27 8.16
CA GLY A 236 38.05 -15.87 6.80
C GLY A 236 37.87 -14.38 6.57
N ARG A 237 38.25 -13.89 5.38
CA ARG A 237 37.99 -12.51 4.98
C ARG A 237 36.48 -12.25 4.90
N ILE A 238 36.04 -11.12 5.43
CA ILE A 238 34.63 -10.71 5.28
C ILE A 238 34.38 -10.30 3.82
N PHE A 239 35.29 -9.52 3.25
CA PHE A 239 35.30 -9.10 1.85
C PHE A 239 36.24 -10.00 1.05
N GLU A 240 35.67 -10.90 0.25
CA GLU A 240 36.45 -11.84 -0.56
C GLU A 240 35.89 -11.89 -1.99
N PRO A 241 36.64 -11.43 -2.99
CA PRO A 241 37.83 -10.57 -2.91
C PRO A 241 37.55 -9.19 -2.25
N VAL A 242 38.60 -8.44 -1.91
CA VAL A 242 38.53 -7.17 -1.15
C VAL A 242 37.48 -6.18 -1.68
N PHE A 243 37.41 -6.00 -3.01
CA PHE A 243 36.47 -5.05 -3.65
C PHE A 243 35.21 -5.71 -4.22
N PHE A 244 34.96 -6.99 -3.90
CA PHE A 244 33.80 -7.71 -4.45
C PHE A 244 32.48 -6.99 -4.11
N ALA A 245 32.26 -6.69 -2.83
CA ALA A 245 31.01 -6.09 -2.38
C ALA A 245 30.94 -4.58 -2.64
N THR A 246 32.06 -3.86 -2.60
CA THR A 246 32.09 -2.39 -2.72
C THR A 246 32.36 -1.88 -4.12
N GLY A 247 33.05 -2.66 -4.96
CA GLY A 247 33.75 -2.12 -6.13
C GLY A 247 34.93 -1.23 -5.75
N LEU A 248 35.52 -0.60 -6.76
CA LEU A 248 36.67 0.30 -6.58
C LEU A 248 36.23 1.68 -6.04
N PRO A 249 37.11 2.43 -5.35
CA PRO A 249 36.79 3.78 -4.90
C PRO A 249 36.59 4.70 -6.11
N ILE A 250 35.59 5.56 -6.07
CA ILE A 250 35.28 6.52 -7.13
C ILE A 250 35.29 7.97 -6.64
N THR A 251 35.52 8.19 -5.36
CA THR A 251 35.79 9.51 -4.78
C THR A 251 36.91 9.40 -3.74
N GLU A 252 37.54 10.52 -3.42
CA GLU A 252 38.25 10.69 -2.15
C GLU A 252 37.30 10.59 -0.95
N ALA A 253 37.87 10.47 0.26
CA ALA A 253 37.10 10.55 1.50
C ALA A 253 36.91 12.00 1.96
N TRP A 254 35.68 12.37 2.32
CA TRP A 254 35.31 13.73 2.72
C TRP A 254 34.61 13.73 4.06
N TRP A 255 34.95 14.68 4.92
CA TRP A 255 34.19 14.92 6.14
C TRP A 255 32.87 15.63 5.83
N ALA A 256 31.81 15.24 6.54
CA ALA A 256 30.50 15.85 6.45
C ALA A 256 29.86 15.94 7.85
N LYS A 257 28.96 16.91 8.00
CA LYS A 257 28.03 16.97 9.12
C LYS A 257 26.77 16.23 8.72
N VAL A 258 26.44 15.17 9.44
CA VAL A 258 25.31 14.30 9.10
C VAL A 258 24.42 14.14 10.32
N LYS A 259 23.11 14.33 10.16
CA LYS A 259 22.15 14.08 11.24
C LYS A 259 21.91 12.57 11.36
N VAL A 260 22.15 12.00 12.54
CA VAL A 260 21.97 10.57 12.84
C VAL A 260 21.22 10.45 14.16
N ALA A 261 20.02 9.87 14.12
CA ALA A 261 19.13 9.74 15.27
C ALA A 261 18.83 11.08 15.94
N GLY A 262 18.57 12.12 15.15
CA GLY A 262 18.26 13.47 15.64
C GLY A 262 19.47 14.36 15.90
N GLU A 263 20.68 13.81 15.97
CA GLU A 263 21.89 14.54 16.35
C GLU A 263 22.86 14.71 15.17
N VAL A 264 23.41 15.90 15.00
CA VAL A 264 24.44 16.16 13.98
C VAL A 264 25.79 15.58 14.44
N LYS A 265 26.37 14.71 13.63
CA LYS A 265 27.64 14.03 13.89
C LYS A 265 28.68 14.30 12.80
N ASP A 266 29.94 14.19 13.18
CA ASP A 266 31.08 14.20 12.26
C ASP A 266 31.18 12.82 11.59
N VAL A 267 30.95 12.77 10.28
CA VAL A 267 30.97 11.52 9.50
C VAL A 267 31.91 11.69 8.32
N LEU A 268 32.89 10.80 8.20
CA LEU A 268 33.71 10.68 7.00
C LEU A 268 32.97 9.81 5.99
N VAL A 269 32.86 10.24 4.74
CA VAL A 269 32.12 9.56 3.67
C VAL A 269 33.05 9.29 2.50
N GLN A 270 33.00 8.07 1.95
CA GLN A 270 33.69 7.74 0.69
C GLN A 270 32.81 6.85 -0.19
N ALA A 271 32.68 7.22 -1.47
CA ALA A 271 31.95 6.41 -2.44
C ALA A 271 32.88 5.44 -3.19
N PHE A 272 32.38 4.22 -3.33
CA PHE A 272 32.89 3.17 -4.18
C PHE A 272 31.84 2.85 -5.26
N GLU A 273 32.18 2.10 -6.29
CA GLU A 273 31.26 1.84 -7.41
C GLU A 273 29.91 1.25 -6.98
N ARG A 274 29.90 0.43 -5.92
CA ARG A 274 28.74 -0.35 -5.47
C ARG A 274 28.26 0.02 -4.07
N ARG A 275 29.04 0.78 -3.29
CA ARG A 275 28.73 1.14 -1.90
C ARG A 275 29.19 2.55 -1.57
N VAL A 276 28.61 3.13 -0.53
CA VAL A 276 29.17 4.27 0.18
C VAL A 276 29.53 3.82 1.58
N LEU A 277 30.78 4.04 1.97
CA LEU A 277 31.29 3.75 3.31
C LEU A 277 31.26 5.02 4.14
N THR A 278 30.85 4.88 5.40
CA THR A 278 30.80 5.96 6.38
C THR A 278 31.63 5.61 7.59
N TYR A 279 32.42 6.56 8.10
CA TYR A 279 33.15 6.42 9.35
C TYR A 279 32.70 7.46 10.37
N THR A 280 32.19 7.00 11.50
CA THR A 280 31.68 7.85 12.59
C THR A 280 32.52 7.59 13.85
N PRO A 281 33.47 8.48 14.20
CA PRO A 281 34.39 8.28 15.33
C PRO A 281 33.70 8.04 16.67
N ALA A 282 32.51 8.64 16.85
CA ALA A 282 31.72 8.54 18.08
C ALA A 282 31.04 7.17 18.28
N ASN A 283 30.98 6.33 17.25
CA ASN A 283 30.41 4.98 17.37
C ASN A 283 31.39 4.04 18.07
N SER A 284 30.87 2.94 18.62
CA SER A 284 31.71 1.87 19.18
C SER A 284 32.50 1.18 18.07
N ALA A 285 33.68 0.62 18.40
CA ALA A 285 34.67 0.17 17.41
C ALA A 285 34.11 -0.76 16.30
N ALA A 286 33.20 -1.67 16.64
CA ALA A 286 32.58 -2.60 15.69
C ALA A 286 31.62 -1.94 14.67
N TYR A 287 31.21 -0.69 14.92
CA TYR A 287 30.25 0.10 14.14
C TYR A 287 30.80 1.47 13.77
N GLN A 288 32.12 1.67 13.92
CA GLN A 288 32.76 2.90 13.47
C GLN A 288 32.74 3.03 11.96
N VAL A 289 32.87 1.91 11.22
CA VAL A 289 32.67 1.86 9.77
C VAL A 289 31.40 1.10 9.45
N GLU A 290 30.54 1.73 8.66
CA GLU A 290 29.28 1.16 8.21
C GLU A 290 29.08 1.38 6.72
N MET A 291 28.23 0.54 6.11
CA MET A 291 27.73 0.76 4.77
C MET A 291 26.39 1.49 4.86
N GLY A 292 26.21 2.54 4.06
CA GLY A 292 24.90 3.16 3.88
C GLY A 292 23.85 2.16 3.35
N ASN A 293 22.57 2.50 3.47
CA ASN A 293 21.48 1.67 2.95
C ASN A 293 21.34 1.81 1.41
N VAL A 294 22.45 1.64 0.69
CA VAL A 294 22.57 1.90 -0.75
C VAL A 294 21.63 1.01 -1.56
N GLY A 295 21.39 -0.24 -1.14
CA GLY A 295 20.47 -1.14 -1.82
C GLY A 295 19.02 -0.67 -1.72
N GLN A 296 18.62 -0.21 -0.54
CA GLN A 296 17.31 0.41 -0.33
C GLN A 296 17.18 1.74 -1.09
N HIS A 297 18.20 2.61 -1.03
CA HIS A 297 18.20 3.89 -1.73
C HIS A 297 18.18 3.70 -3.25
N TYR A 298 18.87 2.68 -3.78
CA TYR A 298 18.85 2.35 -5.20
C TYR A 298 17.52 1.75 -5.62
N TYR A 299 16.93 0.84 -4.84
CA TYR A 299 15.58 0.33 -5.12
C TYR A 299 14.59 1.49 -5.19
N GLN A 300 14.65 2.40 -4.22
CA GLN A 300 13.87 3.63 -4.25
C GLN A 300 14.19 4.45 -5.49
N TRP A 301 15.43 4.85 -5.76
CA TRP A 301 15.74 5.66 -6.94
C TRP A 301 15.37 5.01 -8.30
N ARG A 302 15.50 3.67 -8.40
CA ARG A 302 15.19 2.91 -9.62
C ARG A 302 13.69 2.74 -9.83
N TYR A 303 12.94 2.46 -8.77
CA TYR A 303 11.51 2.09 -8.82
C TYR A 303 10.59 3.18 -8.27
N SER A 304 11.00 3.91 -7.24
CA SER A 304 10.45 5.21 -6.84
C SER A 304 11.06 6.31 -7.70
N SER A 305 10.42 6.65 -8.81
CA SER A 305 10.84 7.81 -9.61
C SER A 305 10.74 9.10 -8.79
N SER A 306 11.85 9.54 -8.19
CA SER A 306 12.05 10.93 -7.78
C SER A 306 12.51 11.75 -9.00
N ASN A 307 11.68 12.74 -9.30
CA ASN A 307 11.83 13.84 -10.26
C ASN A 307 13.28 14.23 -10.65
N THR A 308 13.63 14.10 -11.92
CA THR A 308 13.78 15.23 -12.89
C THR A 308 13.70 14.78 -14.36
N GLY A 309 12.96 13.69 -14.66
CA GLY A 309 12.60 13.35 -16.03
C GLY A 309 11.26 13.98 -16.38
N SER A 310 11.18 14.68 -17.51
CA SER A 310 9.96 15.28 -18.09
C SER A 310 8.95 14.21 -18.56
N GLY A 311 8.49 13.35 -17.64
CA GLY A 311 7.32 12.53 -17.83
C GLY A 311 6.12 13.31 -17.34
N THR A 312 5.41 13.95 -18.25
CA THR A 312 4.13 14.60 -17.96
C THR A 312 3.04 13.62 -17.56
N THR A 313 3.21 12.32 -17.83
CA THR A 313 2.19 11.31 -17.60
C THR A 313 2.04 10.92 -16.13
N VAL A 314 0.84 11.02 -15.58
CA VAL A 314 0.43 10.49 -14.28
C VAL A 314 -0.70 9.48 -14.47
N ARG A 315 -0.76 8.47 -13.60
CA ARG A 315 -1.77 7.41 -13.67
C ARG A 315 -2.80 7.49 -12.57
N ILE A 316 -4.04 7.28 -12.98
CA ILE A 316 -5.16 7.00 -12.09
C ILE A 316 -5.53 5.55 -12.36
N TYR A 317 -5.54 4.74 -11.31
CA TYR A 317 -6.04 3.37 -11.40
C TYR A 317 -7.47 3.31 -10.89
N SER A 318 -8.26 2.39 -11.39
CA SER A 318 -9.43 1.90 -10.64
C SER A 318 -9.33 0.39 -10.41
N SER A 319 -9.96 -0.10 -9.35
CA SER A 319 -10.07 -1.55 -9.07
C SER A 319 -11.49 -1.87 -8.70
N LEU A 320 -12.16 -2.61 -9.57
CA LEU A 320 -13.59 -2.94 -9.51
C LEU A 320 -13.78 -4.36 -10.09
N PRO A 321 -14.85 -5.09 -9.72
CA PRO A 321 -15.09 -6.44 -10.25
C PRO A 321 -15.62 -6.36 -11.70
N LEU A 322 -14.72 -6.45 -12.67
CA LEU A 322 -15.00 -6.37 -14.10
C LEU A 322 -15.32 -7.73 -14.73
N THR A 323 -15.29 -8.79 -13.93
CA THR A 323 -15.72 -10.14 -14.26
C THR A 323 -16.72 -10.64 -13.21
N GLY A 324 -17.64 -11.53 -13.62
CA GLY A 324 -18.60 -12.13 -12.70
C GLY A 324 -19.88 -11.33 -12.54
N SER A 325 -20.60 -11.55 -11.43
CA SER A 325 -21.96 -11.07 -11.25
C SER A 325 -22.10 -9.54 -11.16
N SER A 326 -21.10 -8.83 -10.62
CA SER A 326 -21.12 -7.35 -10.54
C SER A 326 -20.48 -6.64 -11.74
N ARG A 327 -20.22 -7.37 -12.82
CA ARG A 327 -19.55 -6.83 -14.01
C ARG A 327 -20.29 -5.65 -14.62
N GLU A 328 -21.61 -5.75 -14.82
CA GLU A 328 -22.38 -4.69 -15.51
C GLU A 328 -22.39 -3.39 -14.71
N GLU A 329 -22.62 -3.47 -13.39
CA GLU A 329 -22.51 -2.33 -12.47
C GLU A 329 -21.12 -1.70 -12.51
N SER A 330 -20.07 -2.53 -12.40
CA SER A 330 -18.68 -2.06 -12.37
C SER A 330 -18.22 -1.46 -13.70
N LEU A 331 -18.62 -2.06 -14.81
CA LEU A 331 -18.36 -1.52 -16.14
C LEU A 331 -19.08 -0.18 -16.32
N SER A 332 -20.27 -0.02 -15.75
CA SER A 332 -20.99 1.25 -15.79
C SER A 332 -20.20 2.36 -15.10
N MET A 333 -19.63 2.07 -13.93
CA MET A 333 -18.75 3.02 -13.25
C MET A 333 -17.47 3.31 -14.04
N VAL A 334 -16.80 2.31 -14.61
CA VAL A 334 -15.58 2.52 -15.44
C VAL A 334 -15.89 3.39 -16.66
N ASN A 335 -17.00 3.13 -17.34
CA ASN A 335 -17.44 3.96 -18.47
C ASN A 335 -17.75 5.40 -18.05
N ALA A 336 -18.35 5.59 -16.86
CA ALA A 336 -18.65 6.90 -16.31
C ALA A 336 -17.38 7.66 -15.88
N MET A 337 -16.39 6.98 -15.29
CA MET A 337 -15.06 7.53 -15.03
C MET A 337 -14.39 7.95 -16.33
N GLN A 338 -14.51 7.12 -17.37
CA GLN A 338 -13.95 7.43 -18.69
C GLN A 338 -14.61 8.67 -19.31
N LEU A 339 -15.94 8.79 -19.18
CA LEU A 339 -16.70 9.96 -19.60
C LEU A 339 -16.29 11.23 -18.85
N ALA A 340 -16.15 11.16 -17.52
CA ALA A 340 -15.69 12.27 -16.71
C ALA A 340 -14.30 12.74 -17.10
N LEU A 341 -13.38 11.82 -17.40
CA LEU A 341 -12.04 12.17 -17.87
C LEU A 341 -12.07 12.82 -19.25
N ASP A 342 -12.91 12.31 -20.16
CA ASP A 342 -13.12 12.93 -21.48
C ASP A 342 -13.68 14.36 -21.31
N ASP A 343 -14.72 14.54 -20.49
CA ASP A 343 -15.38 15.82 -20.25
C ASP A 343 -14.43 16.84 -19.60
N PHE A 344 -13.69 16.42 -18.57
CA PHE A 344 -12.78 17.29 -17.83
C PHE A 344 -11.61 17.79 -18.68
N THR A 345 -11.11 16.96 -19.60
CA THR A 345 -9.93 17.26 -20.42
C THR A 345 -10.26 17.68 -21.85
N GLY A 346 -11.56 17.73 -22.21
CA GLY A 346 -12.00 17.89 -23.60
C GLY A 346 -11.48 16.78 -24.52
N GLY A 347 -11.31 15.56 -23.98
CA GLY A 347 -10.76 14.40 -24.68
C GLY A 347 -9.23 14.40 -24.87
N THR A 348 -8.53 15.46 -24.48
CA THR A 348 -7.08 15.58 -24.69
C THR A 348 -6.24 14.73 -23.75
N ARG A 349 -6.83 14.24 -22.65
CA ARG A 349 -6.14 13.63 -21.52
C ARG A 349 -5.15 14.55 -20.81
N LYS A 350 -5.18 15.87 -21.05
CA LYS A 350 -4.23 16.81 -20.44
C LYS A 350 -4.85 17.65 -19.33
N ILE A 351 -4.10 17.86 -18.27
CA ILE A 351 -4.37 18.82 -17.19
C ILE A 351 -3.12 19.66 -16.98
N GLY A 352 -3.11 20.87 -17.55
CA GLY A 352 -1.89 21.68 -17.62
C GLY A 352 -0.80 20.91 -18.36
N ASP A 353 0.37 20.78 -17.73
CA ASP A 353 1.47 20.00 -18.28
C ASP A 353 1.30 18.50 -18.05
N LEU A 354 0.35 18.03 -17.24
CA LEU A 354 0.17 16.60 -16.97
C LEU A 354 -0.64 15.90 -18.06
N THR A 355 -0.21 14.70 -18.46
CA THR A 355 -1.00 13.74 -19.23
C THR A 355 -1.62 12.72 -18.27
N ILE A 356 -2.92 12.51 -18.32
CA ILE A 356 -3.63 11.56 -17.45
C ILE A 356 -3.80 10.24 -18.18
N ASP A 357 -3.26 9.17 -17.62
CA ASP A 357 -3.43 7.79 -18.07
C ASP A 357 -4.34 7.05 -17.08
N TYR A 358 -5.52 6.63 -17.53
CA TYR A 358 -6.50 5.94 -16.68
C TYR A 358 -6.49 4.44 -17.00
N ILE A 359 -6.30 3.62 -15.97
CA ILE A 359 -6.21 2.16 -16.12
C ILE A 359 -7.19 1.47 -15.18
N PRO A 360 -8.26 0.85 -15.71
CA PRO A 360 -9.12 -0.02 -14.92
C PRO A 360 -8.45 -1.38 -14.68
N LEU A 361 -8.55 -1.87 -13.44
CA LEU A 361 -8.13 -3.20 -13.01
C LEU A 361 -9.36 -4.00 -12.58
N ASP A 362 -9.32 -5.30 -12.85
CA ASP A 362 -10.33 -6.26 -12.40
C ASP A 362 -9.92 -6.81 -11.03
N ASP A 363 -10.75 -6.61 -10.00
CA ASP A 363 -10.56 -7.20 -8.67
C ASP A 363 -11.30 -8.54 -8.49
N ALA A 364 -11.99 -9.03 -9.53
CA ALA A 364 -12.64 -10.33 -9.56
C ALA A 364 -11.78 -11.40 -10.22
N THR A 365 -12.12 -12.67 -9.96
CA THR A 365 -11.54 -13.81 -10.66
C THR A 365 -12.64 -14.66 -11.29
N ALA A 366 -12.36 -15.23 -12.47
CA ALA A 366 -13.28 -16.16 -13.13
C ALA A 366 -13.57 -17.40 -12.25
N ALA A 367 -12.61 -17.83 -11.43
CA ALA A 367 -12.77 -18.96 -10.51
C ALA A 367 -13.82 -18.71 -9.43
N LYS A 368 -13.90 -17.48 -8.89
CA LYS A 368 -14.90 -17.13 -7.87
C LYS A 368 -16.17 -16.52 -8.47
N GLY A 369 -16.11 -15.96 -9.68
CA GLY A 369 -17.24 -15.27 -10.31
C GLY A 369 -17.68 -13.99 -9.58
N GLN A 370 -16.83 -13.47 -8.70
CA GLN A 370 -17.03 -12.28 -7.86
C GLN A 370 -15.66 -11.69 -7.47
N TRP A 371 -15.65 -10.56 -6.75
CA TRP A 371 -14.43 -9.96 -6.23
C TRP A 371 -13.61 -10.95 -5.39
N ASP A 372 -12.29 -10.79 -5.42
CA ASP A 372 -11.34 -11.67 -4.75
C ASP A 372 -10.29 -10.88 -3.97
N ALA A 373 -10.11 -11.21 -2.69
CA ALA A 373 -9.20 -10.49 -1.81
C ALA A 373 -7.73 -10.57 -2.25
N ASP A 374 -7.28 -11.71 -2.79
CA ASP A 374 -5.89 -11.87 -3.24
C ASP A 374 -5.65 -11.09 -4.53
N GLN A 375 -6.63 -11.07 -5.44
CA GLN A 375 -6.59 -10.25 -6.66
C GLN A 375 -6.60 -8.76 -6.33
N GLU A 376 -7.43 -8.31 -5.40
CA GLU A 376 -7.44 -6.92 -4.95
C GLU A 376 -6.12 -6.51 -4.29
N LYS A 377 -5.55 -7.39 -3.46
CA LYS A 377 -4.22 -7.19 -2.89
C LYS A 377 -3.16 -7.10 -3.98
N ALA A 378 -3.23 -7.93 -5.01
CA ALA A 378 -2.32 -7.88 -6.15
C ALA A 378 -2.47 -6.56 -6.95
N ASN A 379 -3.70 -6.08 -7.14
CA ASN A 379 -3.98 -4.79 -7.77
C ASN A 379 -3.39 -3.64 -6.97
N ALA A 380 -3.62 -3.60 -5.65
CA ALA A 380 -3.02 -2.59 -4.77
C ALA A 380 -1.49 -2.62 -4.84
N ASN A 381 -0.88 -3.81 -4.78
CA ASN A 381 0.57 -3.97 -4.91
C ASN A 381 1.10 -3.51 -6.28
N LYS A 382 0.39 -3.77 -7.38
CA LYS A 382 0.75 -3.26 -8.71
C LYS A 382 0.74 -1.73 -8.71
N VAL A 383 -0.27 -1.13 -8.11
CA VAL A 383 -0.46 0.33 -8.08
C VAL A 383 0.59 1.03 -7.23
N VAL A 384 0.93 0.51 -6.06
CA VAL A 384 1.98 1.12 -5.21
C VAL A 384 3.38 0.99 -5.84
N ASN A 385 3.61 -0.05 -6.64
CA ASN A 385 4.88 -0.27 -7.36
C ASN A 385 4.96 0.48 -8.70
N ASP A 386 3.88 1.11 -9.15
CA ASP A 386 3.94 2.00 -10.31
C ASP A 386 4.29 3.43 -9.87
N PRO A 387 5.48 3.94 -10.24
CA PRO A 387 5.87 5.29 -9.89
C PRO A 387 4.95 6.35 -10.49
N GLN A 388 4.22 6.08 -11.58
CA GLN A 388 3.32 7.05 -12.21
C GLN A 388 1.98 7.20 -11.51
N THR A 389 1.62 6.28 -10.60
CA THR A 389 0.38 6.35 -9.83
C THR A 389 0.27 7.66 -9.06
N LEU A 390 -0.89 8.30 -9.16
CA LEU A 390 -1.25 9.48 -8.40
C LEU A 390 -2.51 9.27 -7.54
N ALA A 391 -3.46 8.45 -8.01
CA ALA A 391 -4.68 8.14 -7.29
C ALA A 391 -5.20 6.73 -7.63
N TYR A 392 -6.02 6.19 -6.74
CA TYR A 392 -6.70 4.92 -6.87
C TYR A 392 -8.20 5.10 -6.64
N ILE A 393 -9.03 4.78 -7.63
CA ILE A 393 -10.48 4.87 -7.54
C ILE A 393 -11.06 3.48 -7.28
N GLY A 394 -11.68 3.30 -6.14
CA GLY A 394 -12.21 2.02 -5.73
C GLY A 394 -12.37 1.92 -4.22
N THR A 395 -12.87 0.80 -3.73
CA THR A 395 -13.35 -0.35 -4.52
C THR A 395 -14.87 -0.27 -4.69
N PHE A 396 -15.46 -1.27 -5.35
CA PHE A 396 -16.91 -1.50 -5.31
C PHE A 396 -17.31 -2.11 -3.97
N ASN A 397 -16.72 -3.26 -3.61
CA ASN A 397 -17.05 -3.97 -2.37
C ASN A 397 -16.26 -3.43 -1.16
N SER A 398 -16.94 -3.11 -0.06
CA SER A 398 -16.28 -2.63 1.18
C SER A 398 -15.24 -3.60 1.74
N GLY A 399 -15.40 -4.92 1.51
CA GLY A 399 -14.41 -5.92 1.88
C GLY A 399 -13.10 -5.81 1.10
N ALA A 400 -13.17 -5.46 -0.19
CA ALA A 400 -11.99 -5.21 -1.02
C ALA A 400 -11.25 -3.96 -0.53
N ALA A 401 -11.96 -2.91 -0.10
CA ALA A 401 -11.33 -1.72 0.46
C ALA A 401 -10.55 -2.00 1.75
N LYS A 402 -11.05 -2.88 2.62
CA LYS A 402 -10.31 -3.32 3.82
C LYS A 402 -8.96 -3.98 3.48
N VAL A 403 -8.83 -4.54 2.27
CA VAL A 403 -7.60 -5.17 1.77
C VAL A 403 -6.63 -4.13 1.19
N SER A 404 -7.09 -3.28 0.28
CA SER A 404 -6.22 -2.35 -0.45
C SER A 404 -5.89 -1.07 0.31
N LEU A 405 -6.80 -0.58 1.16
CA LEU A 405 -6.62 0.67 1.89
C LEU A 405 -5.33 0.71 2.74
N PRO A 406 -5.01 -0.29 3.61
CA PRO A 406 -3.77 -0.24 4.38
C PRO A 406 -2.50 -0.23 3.50
N ILE A 407 -2.54 -0.90 2.34
CA ILE A 407 -1.43 -0.95 1.38
C ILE A 407 -1.23 0.42 0.72
N LEU A 408 -2.32 1.01 0.21
CA LEU A 408 -2.31 2.33 -0.42
C LEU A 408 -1.97 3.44 0.58
N ASN A 409 -2.42 3.30 1.84
CA ASN A 409 -2.13 4.22 2.92
C ASN A 409 -0.63 4.29 3.24
N GLN A 410 0.02 3.13 3.35
CA GLN A 410 1.45 3.08 3.59
C GLN A 410 2.27 3.68 2.43
N ALA A 411 1.75 3.59 1.20
CA ALA A 411 2.34 4.18 0.01
C ALA A 411 1.96 5.66 -0.23
N GLY A 412 1.12 6.24 0.65
CA GLY A 412 0.66 7.63 0.54
C GLY A 412 -0.15 7.90 -0.72
N ILE A 413 -0.93 6.94 -1.22
CA ILE A 413 -1.78 7.11 -2.42
C ILE A 413 -3.21 7.38 -2.00
N ALA A 414 -3.84 8.41 -2.57
CA ALA A 414 -5.25 8.69 -2.34
C ALA A 414 -6.14 7.57 -2.88
N MET A 415 -7.09 7.11 -2.07
CA MET A 415 -8.13 6.15 -2.42
C MET A 415 -9.49 6.83 -2.40
N ILE A 416 -10.21 6.81 -3.52
CA ILE A 416 -11.53 7.44 -3.67
C ILE A 416 -12.55 6.36 -4.04
N SER A 417 -13.48 6.03 -3.16
CA SER A 417 -14.48 5.01 -3.42
C SER A 417 -15.78 5.59 -3.98
N PRO A 418 -16.30 5.03 -5.09
CA PRO A 418 -17.63 5.36 -5.59
C PRO A 418 -18.76 4.68 -4.80
N ALA A 419 -18.51 3.55 -4.12
CA ALA A 419 -19.59 2.66 -3.67
C ALA A 419 -19.42 2.05 -2.25
N ASN A 420 -18.27 2.21 -1.60
CA ASN A 420 -18.07 1.61 -0.28
C ASN A 420 -18.84 2.37 0.81
N VAL A 421 -19.80 1.70 1.44
CA VAL A 421 -20.66 2.28 2.48
C VAL A 421 -20.29 1.85 3.90
N ASN A 422 -19.39 0.87 4.09
CA ASN A 422 -19.10 0.35 5.43
C ASN A 422 -18.55 1.42 6.38
N THR A 423 -19.27 1.67 7.48
CA THR A 423 -18.97 2.70 8.48
C THR A 423 -17.55 2.58 9.04
N CYS A 424 -17.08 1.35 9.26
CA CYS A 424 -15.82 1.04 9.93
C CYS A 424 -14.56 1.39 9.12
N LEU A 425 -14.70 1.77 7.85
CA LEU A 425 -13.58 2.24 7.04
C LEU A 425 -13.07 3.64 7.44
N THR A 426 -13.90 4.46 8.09
CA THR A 426 -13.55 5.86 8.42
C THR A 426 -13.80 6.25 9.87
N ILE A 427 -14.73 5.58 10.57
CA ILE A 427 -15.05 5.85 11.98
C ILE A 427 -15.23 4.57 12.78
N PHE A 428 -14.90 4.60 14.07
CA PHE A 428 -15.25 3.52 14.99
C PHE A 428 -16.72 3.69 15.40
N ASP A 429 -17.52 2.65 15.15
CA ASP A 429 -18.93 2.59 15.52
C ASP A 429 -19.27 1.17 16.01
N ALA A 430 -19.41 1.01 17.33
CA ALA A 430 -19.72 -0.28 17.94
C ALA A 430 -21.05 -0.85 17.44
N ASP A 431 -22.02 0.02 17.14
CA ASP A 431 -23.35 -0.38 16.70
C ASP A 431 -23.38 -0.85 15.24
N SER A 432 -22.39 -0.42 14.44
CA SER A 432 -22.15 -0.94 13.08
C SER A 432 -21.39 -2.27 13.09
N GLY A 433 -20.89 -2.72 14.25
CA GLY A 433 -20.11 -3.96 14.39
C GLY A 433 -18.63 -3.79 14.08
N CYS A 434 -18.08 -2.58 14.25
CA CYS A 434 -16.66 -2.34 14.02
C CYS A 434 -15.78 -3.08 15.05
N ASP A 435 -14.69 -3.67 14.57
CA ASP A 435 -13.63 -4.14 15.46
C ASP A 435 -12.96 -2.94 16.14
N LYS A 436 -12.45 -3.12 17.37
CA LYS A 436 -11.82 -2.03 18.13
C LYS A 436 -10.57 -1.46 17.48
N SER A 437 -9.92 -2.22 16.59
CA SER A 437 -8.79 -1.76 15.79
C SER A 437 -9.22 -0.86 14.62
N GLU A 438 -10.50 -0.86 14.26
CA GLU A 438 -11.03 -0.06 13.17
C GLU A 438 -11.38 1.36 13.64
N PRO A 439 -11.14 2.38 12.81
CA PRO A 439 -10.60 2.31 11.46
C PRO A 439 -9.06 2.26 11.40
N GLU A 440 -8.37 2.44 12.53
CA GLU A 440 -6.92 2.69 12.57
C GLU A 440 -6.05 1.59 11.93
N VAL A 441 -6.52 0.34 11.94
CA VAL A 441 -5.87 -0.78 11.22
C VAL A 441 -5.70 -0.51 9.72
N TYR A 442 -6.56 0.32 9.12
CA TYR A 442 -6.52 0.69 7.70
C TYR A 442 -5.59 1.87 7.42
N TYR A 443 -5.09 2.56 8.45
CA TYR A 443 -4.27 3.77 8.31
C TYR A 443 -2.94 3.65 9.05
N PRO A 444 -2.06 2.69 8.67
CA PRO A 444 -0.77 2.49 9.33
C PRO A 444 0.13 3.74 9.33
N SER A 445 0.02 4.63 8.34
CA SER A 445 0.73 5.91 8.30
C SER A 445 0.16 6.98 9.26
N LYS A 446 -1.03 6.74 9.83
CA LYS A 446 -1.84 7.68 10.62
C LYS A 446 -2.33 8.91 9.85
N ILE A 447 -2.14 8.94 8.53
CA ILE A 447 -2.67 9.97 7.63
C ILE A 447 -3.93 9.42 6.97
N ARG A 448 -5.03 10.16 6.98
CA ARG A 448 -6.23 9.79 6.22
C ARG A 448 -5.96 10.01 4.72
N ASN A 449 -6.07 8.95 3.93
CA ASN A 449 -5.91 8.97 2.47
C ASN A 449 -7.11 8.38 1.73
N TYR A 450 -8.20 8.09 2.45
CA TYR A 450 -9.41 7.47 1.93
C TYR A 450 -10.54 8.48 1.89
N PHE A 451 -11.30 8.46 0.81
CA PHE A 451 -12.46 9.32 0.59
C PHE A 451 -13.57 8.47 -0.03
N ARG A 452 -14.84 8.72 0.32
CA ARG A 452 -15.97 7.99 -0.27
C ARG A 452 -17.08 8.93 -0.70
N LEU A 453 -17.70 8.64 -1.85
CA LEU A 453 -18.82 9.41 -2.37
C LEU A 453 -20.19 8.81 -2.03
N ALA A 454 -20.23 7.55 -1.59
CA ALA A 454 -21.44 6.93 -1.06
C ALA A 454 -21.55 7.18 0.45
N ALA A 455 -22.77 7.50 0.92
CA ALA A 455 -23.05 7.72 2.33
C ALA A 455 -22.94 6.41 3.13
N ARG A 456 -22.55 6.49 4.41
CA ARG A 456 -22.28 5.32 5.25
C ARG A 456 -23.52 4.46 5.58
N ASP A 457 -23.29 3.17 5.83
CA ASP A 457 -24.29 2.18 6.25
C ASP A 457 -25.07 2.62 7.49
N ASN A 458 -24.42 3.29 8.45
CA ASN A 458 -25.13 3.74 9.66
C ASN A 458 -26.19 4.81 9.39
N LEU A 459 -26.05 5.56 8.29
CA LEU A 459 -27.06 6.48 7.80
C LEU A 459 -28.10 5.75 6.95
N GLN A 460 -27.67 4.85 6.07
CA GLN A 460 -28.57 4.06 5.23
C GLN A 460 -29.48 3.13 6.04
N GLY A 461 -28.96 2.45 7.06
CA GLY A 461 -29.74 1.61 7.98
C GLY A 461 -30.80 2.41 8.73
N LYS A 462 -30.50 3.65 9.12
CA LYS A 462 -31.50 4.58 9.69
C LYS A 462 -32.55 4.99 8.67
N ALA A 463 -32.15 5.27 7.43
CA ALA A 463 -33.08 5.59 6.34
C ALA A 463 -34.01 4.41 6.03
N LEU A 464 -33.45 3.20 5.94
CA LEU A 464 -34.18 1.97 5.73
C LEU A 464 -35.17 1.68 6.86
N ALA A 465 -34.74 1.81 8.12
CA ALA A 465 -35.63 1.66 9.28
C ALA A 465 -36.74 2.72 9.30
N SER A 466 -36.41 3.97 8.97
CA SER A 466 -37.41 5.05 8.84
C SER A 466 -38.42 4.77 7.74
N PHE A 467 -37.98 4.22 6.61
CA PHE A 467 -38.86 3.83 5.52
C PHE A 467 -39.79 2.68 5.91
N VAL A 468 -39.25 1.60 6.47
CA VAL A 468 -40.03 0.46 6.97
C VAL A 468 -41.09 0.93 7.97
N LYS A 469 -40.72 1.81 8.89
CA LYS A 469 -41.65 2.43 9.84
C LYS A 469 -42.73 3.27 9.15
N SER A 470 -42.37 4.04 8.12
CA SER A 470 -43.32 4.90 7.40
C SER A 470 -44.43 4.11 6.70
N LEU A 471 -44.16 2.84 6.35
CA LEU A 471 -45.13 1.92 5.77
C LEU A 471 -46.02 1.24 6.83
N GLY A 472 -45.77 1.49 8.12
CA GLY A 472 -46.60 1.03 9.24
C GLY A 472 -46.24 -0.35 9.80
N PHE A 473 -45.15 -0.98 9.34
CA PHE A 473 -44.70 -2.28 9.83
C PHE A 473 -44.14 -2.19 11.26
N LYS A 474 -44.23 -3.30 12.00
CA LYS A 474 -43.78 -3.42 13.39
C LYS A 474 -42.84 -4.61 13.60
N SER A 475 -43.22 -5.82 13.18
CA SER A 475 -42.43 -7.03 13.43
C SER A 475 -41.53 -7.39 12.25
N ILE A 476 -40.22 -7.27 12.45
CA ILE A 476 -39.21 -7.35 11.39
C ILE A 476 -38.34 -8.58 11.58
N TYR A 477 -38.16 -9.35 10.52
CA TYR A 477 -37.16 -10.40 10.43
C TYR A 477 -35.92 -9.88 9.69
N VAL A 478 -34.74 -9.98 10.29
CA VAL A 478 -33.50 -9.46 9.71
C VAL A 478 -32.64 -10.61 9.20
N ILE A 479 -32.11 -10.48 7.99
CA ILE A 479 -31.19 -11.44 7.37
C ILE A 479 -29.93 -10.70 6.95
N ASP A 480 -28.74 -11.30 7.13
CA ASP A 480 -27.52 -10.84 6.48
C ASP A 480 -26.82 -11.95 5.68
N ASP A 481 -25.99 -11.57 4.71
CA ASP A 481 -25.26 -12.50 3.83
C ASP A 481 -23.89 -12.95 4.37
N SER A 482 -23.62 -12.69 5.66
CA SER A 482 -22.33 -12.89 6.32
C SER A 482 -21.15 -12.09 5.74
N GLN A 483 -21.37 -11.24 4.72
CA GLN A 483 -20.34 -10.35 4.20
C GLN A 483 -20.24 -9.10 5.07
N ILE A 484 -19.07 -8.44 5.01
CA ILE A 484 -18.78 -7.25 5.82
C ILE A 484 -19.81 -6.13 5.60
N TYR A 485 -20.23 -5.91 4.36
CA TYR A 485 -21.29 -4.95 4.04
C TYR A 485 -22.65 -5.40 4.57
N GLY A 486 -23.06 -6.65 4.28
CA GLY A 486 -24.37 -7.14 4.69
C GLY A 486 -24.57 -7.13 6.21
N ILE A 487 -23.55 -7.56 6.96
CA ILE A 487 -23.53 -7.47 8.42
C ILE A 487 -23.62 -6.01 8.88
N GLY A 488 -22.86 -5.09 8.27
CA GLY A 488 -22.85 -3.68 8.63
C GLY A 488 -24.21 -2.99 8.45
N LEU A 489 -24.88 -3.25 7.32
CA LEU A 489 -26.22 -2.71 7.06
C LEU A 489 -27.27 -3.33 8.00
N ALA A 490 -27.24 -4.65 8.19
CA ALA A 490 -28.17 -5.34 9.09
C ALA A 490 -28.01 -4.89 10.55
N ASN A 491 -26.77 -4.67 11.00
CA ASN A 491 -26.46 -4.08 12.31
C ASN A 491 -27.03 -2.66 12.41
N SER A 492 -26.73 -1.80 11.43
CA SER A 492 -27.19 -0.42 11.41
C SER A 492 -28.72 -0.29 11.45
N PHE A 493 -29.42 -1.13 10.68
CA PHE A 493 -30.88 -1.23 10.74
C PHE A 493 -31.34 -1.70 12.12
N SER A 494 -30.75 -2.78 12.64
CA SER A 494 -31.14 -3.38 13.92
C SER A 494 -30.97 -2.41 15.10
N THR A 495 -29.94 -1.58 15.07
CA THR A 495 -29.70 -0.53 16.07
C THR A 495 -30.72 0.60 15.97
N ALA A 496 -31.09 1.02 14.76
CA ALA A 496 -32.04 2.12 14.55
C ALA A 496 -33.50 1.71 14.84
N ALA A 497 -33.85 0.45 14.61
CA ALA A 497 -35.20 -0.09 14.66
C ALA A 497 -35.96 0.16 15.99
N PRO A 498 -35.40 -0.12 17.19
CA PRO A 498 -36.11 0.05 18.46
C PRO A 498 -36.55 1.49 18.72
N ALA A 499 -35.73 2.48 18.38
CA ALA A 499 -36.06 3.90 18.57
C ALA A 499 -37.25 4.36 17.70
N LEU A 500 -37.53 3.63 16.62
CA LEU A 500 -38.67 3.86 15.72
C LEU A 500 -39.89 2.98 16.07
N GLY A 501 -39.78 2.16 17.12
CA GLY A 501 -40.82 1.22 17.53
C GLY A 501 -40.98 0.06 16.54
N LEU A 502 -39.89 -0.37 15.90
CA LEU A 502 -39.80 -1.61 15.16
C LEU A 502 -39.24 -2.70 16.08
N GLU A 503 -39.92 -3.84 16.15
CA GLU A 503 -39.54 -5.02 16.92
C GLU A 503 -38.81 -6.00 16.01
N LEU A 504 -37.59 -6.38 16.39
CA LEU A 504 -36.81 -7.41 15.70
C LEU A 504 -37.20 -8.78 16.25
N ILE A 505 -38.00 -9.54 15.51
CA ILE A 505 -38.51 -10.83 16.00
C ILE A 505 -37.50 -11.96 15.85
N ALA A 506 -36.59 -11.85 14.89
CA ALA A 506 -35.45 -12.74 14.71
C ALA A 506 -34.39 -12.11 13.80
N ARG A 507 -33.20 -12.70 13.89
CA ARG A 507 -32.07 -12.39 13.02
C ARG A 507 -31.34 -13.67 12.61
N ASN A 508 -31.04 -13.79 11.33
CA ASN A 508 -30.29 -14.90 10.77
C ASN A 508 -29.23 -14.43 9.78
N SER A 509 -28.19 -15.24 9.59
CA SER A 509 -27.20 -15.05 8.53
C SER A 509 -27.31 -16.19 7.54
N ILE A 510 -27.12 -15.91 6.26
CA ILE A 510 -27.02 -16.89 5.18
C ILE A 510 -25.60 -16.96 4.64
N SER A 511 -25.32 -18.04 3.91
CA SER A 511 -24.14 -18.15 3.06
C SER A 511 -24.54 -18.15 1.58
N GLY A 512 -23.76 -17.48 0.74
CA GLY A 512 -24.04 -17.38 -0.70
C GLY A 512 -23.75 -18.66 -1.50
N TRP A 513 -23.54 -19.81 -0.87
CA TRP A 513 -23.30 -21.11 -1.53
C TRP A 513 -24.32 -22.18 -1.14
N GLU A 514 -25.40 -21.81 -0.47
CA GLU A 514 -26.52 -22.71 -0.21
C GLU A 514 -27.20 -23.12 -1.52
N SER A 515 -27.66 -24.38 -1.60
CA SER A 515 -28.36 -24.89 -2.79
C SER A 515 -29.80 -24.37 -2.90
N ASP A 516 -30.43 -24.11 -1.75
CA ASP A 516 -31.71 -23.45 -1.58
C ASP A 516 -31.86 -22.91 -0.16
N TYR A 517 -32.84 -22.01 0.04
CA TYR A 517 -33.15 -21.39 1.33
C TYR A 517 -34.50 -21.86 1.89
N LYS A 518 -34.99 -23.05 1.52
CA LYS A 518 -36.34 -23.52 1.91
C LYS A 518 -36.48 -23.73 3.41
N SER A 519 -35.42 -24.22 4.07
CA SER A 519 -35.41 -24.41 5.53
C SER A 519 -35.53 -23.08 6.27
N LEU A 520 -34.79 -22.07 5.81
CA LEU A 520 -34.88 -20.71 6.33
C LEU A 520 -36.27 -20.12 6.06
N ALA A 521 -36.81 -20.30 4.86
CA ALA A 521 -38.16 -19.85 4.52
C ALA A 521 -39.25 -20.47 5.43
N ASN A 522 -39.14 -21.76 5.78
CA ASN A 522 -40.05 -22.39 6.74
C ASN A 522 -39.91 -21.80 8.16
N THR A 523 -38.68 -21.48 8.57
CA THR A 523 -38.42 -20.80 9.85
C THR A 523 -39.06 -19.41 9.88
N ILE A 524 -38.85 -18.60 8.83
CA ILE A 524 -39.46 -17.28 8.67
C ILE A 524 -41.00 -17.39 8.71
N LYS A 525 -41.56 -18.38 8.00
CA LYS A 525 -43.01 -18.61 7.96
C LYS A 525 -43.58 -18.91 9.35
N ALA A 526 -42.88 -19.70 10.15
CA ALA A 526 -43.31 -20.05 11.51
C ALA A 526 -43.29 -18.83 12.46
N GLN A 527 -42.41 -17.86 12.22
CA GLN A 527 -42.30 -16.65 13.02
C GLN A 527 -43.22 -15.51 12.58
N ASN A 528 -43.78 -15.60 11.36
CA ASN A 528 -44.80 -14.70 10.84
C ASN A 528 -44.45 -13.20 10.97
N PRO A 529 -43.30 -12.74 10.42
CA PRO A 529 -42.97 -11.30 10.39
C PRO A 529 -43.93 -10.51 9.50
N GLU A 530 -44.06 -9.22 9.77
CA GLU A 530 -44.74 -8.26 8.89
C GLU A 530 -43.84 -7.75 7.74
N ALA A 531 -42.53 -7.85 7.89
CA ALA A 531 -41.54 -7.45 6.88
C ALA A 531 -40.21 -8.18 7.06
N ILE A 532 -39.45 -8.32 5.97
CA ILE A 532 -38.11 -8.91 5.96
C ILE A 532 -37.10 -7.87 5.50
N VAL A 533 -36.03 -7.70 6.26
CA VAL A 533 -34.91 -6.81 5.91
C VAL A 533 -33.67 -7.66 5.64
N PHE A 534 -33.02 -7.41 4.53
CA PHE A 534 -31.82 -8.11 4.09
C PHE A 534 -30.64 -7.14 3.93
N GLY A 535 -29.60 -7.37 4.73
CA GLY A 535 -28.30 -6.77 4.54
C GLY A 535 -27.41 -7.70 3.71
N GLY A 536 -27.16 -7.36 2.46
CA GLY A 536 -26.29 -8.17 1.62
C GLY A 536 -26.38 -7.81 0.14
N ILE A 537 -25.70 -8.61 -0.67
CA ILE A 537 -25.57 -8.38 -2.11
C ILE A 537 -26.24 -9.46 -2.96
N SER A 538 -26.64 -9.12 -4.18
CA SER A 538 -27.14 -10.07 -5.18
C SER A 538 -26.18 -11.23 -5.43
N GLN A 539 -24.86 -10.98 -5.37
CA GLN A 539 -23.82 -12.00 -5.55
C GLN A 539 -23.88 -13.13 -4.51
N GLN A 540 -24.50 -12.90 -3.35
CA GLN A 540 -24.71 -13.89 -2.29
C GLN A 540 -26.13 -14.50 -2.38
N GLN A 541 -26.65 -14.67 -3.59
CA GLN A 541 -27.93 -15.33 -3.90
C GLN A 541 -29.19 -14.66 -3.31
N ALA A 542 -29.17 -13.33 -3.12
CA ALA A 542 -30.32 -12.60 -2.58
C ALA A 542 -31.61 -12.81 -3.40
N GLY A 543 -31.52 -12.88 -4.73
CA GLY A 543 -32.68 -13.15 -5.58
C GLY A 543 -33.28 -14.54 -5.35
N ARG A 544 -32.42 -15.56 -5.19
CA ARG A 544 -32.85 -16.92 -4.89
C ARG A 544 -33.48 -17.04 -3.50
N LEU A 545 -32.93 -16.33 -2.50
CA LEU A 545 -33.52 -16.24 -1.17
C LEU A 545 -34.97 -15.75 -1.24
N VAL A 546 -35.22 -14.65 -1.96
CA VAL A 546 -36.57 -14.10 -2.12
C VAL A 546 -37.47 -15.08 -2.88
N ALA A 547 -36.97 -15.75 -3.92
CA ALA A 547 -37.73 -16.78 -4.63
C ALA A 547 -38.19 -17.93 -3.71
N ASP A 548 -37.30 -18.45 -2.87
CA ASP A 548 -37.62 -19.55 -1.94
C ASP A 548 -38.58 -19.09 -0.82
N ILE A 549 -38.43 -17.85 -0.31
CA ILE A 549 -39.36 -17.22 0.64
C ILE A 549 -40.78 -17.12 0.04
N ARG A 550 -40.89 -16.65 -1.20
CA ARG A 550 -42.18 -16.54 -1.90
C ARG A 550 -42.78 -17.91 -2.19
N ALA A 551 -41.96 -18.89 -2.57
CA ALA A 551 -42.39 -20.28 -2.80
C ALA A 551 -42.94 -20.94 -1.52
N ALA A 552 -42.46 -20.56 -0.33
CA ALA A 552 -43.02 -20.99 0.94
C ALA A 552 -44.37 -20.34 1.29
N GLY A 553 -44.84 -19.38 0.47
CA GLY A 553 -46.12 -18.68 0.62
C GLY A 553 -46.03 -17.39 1.45
N ILE A 554 -44.83 -16.92 1.79
CA ILE A 554 -44.62 -15.66 2.53
C ILE A 554 -44.69 -14.50 1.55
N LYS A 555 -45.66 -13.59 1.70
CA LYS A 555 -45.91 -12.46 0.79
C LYS A 555 -45.54 -11.08 1.36
N VAL A 556 -44.94 -11.05 2.55
CA VAL A 556 -44.59 -9.77 3.19
C VAL A 556 -43.48 -9.03 2.43
N PRO A 557 -43.43 -7.70 2.48
CA PRO A 557 -42.43 -6.94 1.74
C PRO A 557 -41.00 -7.32 2.15
N PHE A 558 -40.12 -7.29 1.16
CA PHE A 558 -38.69 -7.53 1.32
C PHE A 558 -37.96 -6.21 1.11
N PHE A 559 -37.05 -5.87 2.01
CA PHE A 559 -36.31 -4.62 2.02
C PHE A 559 -34.82 -4.91 2.01
N GLY A 560 -34.04 -4.12 1.28
CA GLY A 560 -32.58 -4.18 1.30
C GLY A 560 -31.91 -2.84 1.11
N GLY A 561 -30.58 -2.89 1.07
CA GLY A 561 -29.73 -1.77 0.65
C GLY A 561 -29.47 -1.77 -0.85
N ASP A 562 -28.46 -1.02 -1.24
CA ASP A 562 -28.00 -0.81 -2.60
C ASP A 562 -27.38 -2.09 -3.19
N GLY A 563 -26.86 -2.98 -2.35
CA GLY A 563 -26.29 -4.26 -2.78
C GLY A 563 -27.23 -5.23 -3.51
N ILE A 564 -28.55 -5.03 -3.44
CA ILE A 564 -29.53 -5.79 -4.23
C ILE A 564 -30.13 -4.99 -5.39
N LEU A 565 -29.75 -3.72 -5.54
CA LEU A 565 -30.29 -2.79 -6.52
C LEU A 565 -29.57 -2.97 -7.87
N ASP A 566 -29.70 -4.16 -8.44
CA ASP A 566 -29.12 -4.53 -9.73
C ASP A 566 -30.04 -5.47 -10.52
N ASP A 567 -29.70 -5.68 -11.79
CA ASP A 567 -30.43 -6.59 -12.68
C ASP A 567 -30.26 -8.07 -12.29
N VAL A 568 -29.18 -8.41 -11.56
CA VAL A 568 -28.89 -9.77 -11.12
C VAL A 568 -29.94 -10.23 -10.11
N PHE A 569 -30.30 -9.38 -9.15
CA PHE A 569 -31.38 -9.66 -8.19
C PHE A 569 -32.68 -10.02 -8.90
N ILE A 570 -33.10 -9.19 -9.86
CA ILE A 570 -34.34 -9.38 -10.61
C ILE A 570 -34.28 -10.68 -11.40
N LYS A 571 -33.17 -10.93 -12.10
CA LYS A 571 -32.97 -12.15 -12.89
C LYS A 571 -33.08 -13.41 -12.04
N ASP A 572 -32.44 -13.41 -10.88
CA ASP A 572 -32.37 -14.59 -10.02
C ASP A 572 -33.66 -14.83 -9.22
N ALA A 573 -34.37 -13.75 -8.84
CA ALA A 573 -35.68 -13.85 -8.18
C ALA A 573 -36.84 -14.11 -9.16
N GLY A 574 -36.72 -13.68 -10.42
CA GLY A 574 -37.81 -13.70 -11.39
C GLY A 574 -39.05 -12.96 -10.87
N ALA A 575 -40.23 -13.56 -11.01
CA ALA A 575 -41.49 -12.97 -10.54
C ALA A 575 -41.53 -12.74 -9.02
N ALA A 576 -40.66 -13.40 -8.23
CA ALA A 576 -40.58 -13.22 -6.80
C ALA A 576 -39.99 -11.85 -6.40
N ALA A 577 -39.29 -11.19 -7.32
CA ALA A 577 -38.69 -9.87 -7.10
C ALA A 577 -39.74 -8.78 -6.85
N GLU A 578 -40.94 -8.94 -7.41
CA GLU A 578 -41.98 -7.91 -7.44
C GLU A 578 -42.32 -7.38 -6.04
N GLY A 579 -42.33 -6.06 -5.91
CA GLY A 579 -42.63 -5.37 -4.65
C GLY A 579 -41.47 -5.33 -3.65
N THR A 580 -40.27 -5.84 -4.00
CA THR A 580 -39.06 -5.65 -3.20
C THR A 580 -38.64 -4.19 -3.19
N TYR A 581 -38.18 -3.69 -2.05
CA TYR A 581 -37.62 -2.35 -1.89
C TYR A 581 -36.11 -2.38 -1.65
N ALA A 582 -35.40 -1.37 -2.16
CA ALA A 582 -33.98 -1.18 -1.93
C ALA A 582 -33.67 0.30 -1.71
N THR A 583 -32.70 0.62 -0.84
CA THR A 583 -32.25 2.00 -0.60
C THR A 583 -30.85 2.22 -1.13
N ILE A 584 -30.56 3.38 -1.72
CA ILE A 584 -29.21 3.77 -2.15
C ILE A 584 -28.98 5.24 -1.83
N ALA A 585 -27.75 5.64 -1.51
CA ALA A 585 -27.41 7.05 -1.38
C ALA A 585 -27.66 7.79 -2.71
N GLY A 586 -28.15 9.03 -2.66
CA GLY A 586 -28.39 9.83 -3.86
C GLY A 586 -29.67 10.67 -3.79
N ALA A 587 -30.03 11.25 -4.93
CA ALA A 587 -31.25 12.01 -5.13
C ALA A 587 -31.99 11.47 -6.37
N LEU A 588 -33.32 11.59 -6.37
CA LEU A 588 -34.17 11.14 -7.48
C LEU A 588 -33.71 11.73 -8.81
N GLU A 589 -33.75 10.94 -9.90
CA GLU A 589 -33.23 11.37 -11.19
C GLU A 589 -33.86 12.68 -11.69
N GLN A 590 -35.17 12.83 -11.44
CA GLN A 590 -35.94 14.05 -11.77
C GLN A 590 -35.54 15.29 -10.96
N ASP A 591 -34.95 15.10 -9.79
CA ASP A 591 -34.51 16.16 -8.87
C ASP A 591 -33.01 16.48 -9.05
N LEU A 592 -32.29 15.72 -9.89
CA LEU A 592 -30.89 15.98 -10.19
C LEU A 592 -30.68 17.33 -10.90
N ASP A 593 -29.54 17.95 -10.63
CA ASP A 593 -29.07 19.14 -11.34
C ASP A 593 -29.06 18.88 -12.87
N PRO A 594 -29.44 19.86 -13.72
CA PRO A 594 -29.35 19.74 -15.17
C PRO A 594 -28.03 19.17 -15.70
N LYS A 595 -26.89 19.45 -15.05
CA LYS A 595 -25.58 18.90 -15.43
C LYS A 595 -25.51 17.38 -15.26
N ALA A 596 -26.12 16.84 -14.21
CA ALA A 596 -26.15 15.40 -13.95
C ALA A 596 -27.13 14.70 -14.90
N GLN A 597 -28.27 15.33 -15.21
CA GLN A 597 -29.20 14.84 -16.23
C GLN A 597 -28.55 14.78 -17.62
N ASP A 598 -27.76 15.79 -17.99
CA ASP A 598 -26.99 15.80 -19.23
C ASP A 598 -25.94 14.68 -19.27
N VAL A 599 -25.20 14.46 -18.17
CA VAL A 599 -24.25 13.35 -18.04
C VAL A 599 -24.95 12.01 -18.25
N LEU A 600 -26.09 11.76 -17.58
CA LEU A 600 -26.86 10.52 -17.75
C LEU A 600 -27.34 10.35 -19.20
N LYS A 601 -27.81 11.42 -19.84
CA LYS A 601 -28.22 11.38 -21.25
C LYS A 601 -27.06 11.02 -22.18
N ARG A 602 -25.90 11.67 -22.04
CA ARG A 602 -24.70 11.40 -22.85
C ARG A 602 -24.13 10.02 -22.58
N TYR A 603 -24.15 9.60 -21.33
CA TYR A 603 -23.81 8.23 -20.94
C TYR A 603 -24.71 7.24 -21.67
N ARG A 604 -26.03 7.43 -21.62
CA ARG A 604 -27.00 6.55 -22.30
C ARG A 604 -26.79 6.46 -23.81
N ALA A 605 -26.49 7.60 -24.42
CA ALA A 605 -26.21 7.65 -25.85
C ALA A 605 -24.90 6.92 -26.24
N LYS A 606 -23.89 6.91 -25.37
CA LYS A 606 -22.55 6.34 -25.66
C LYS A 606 -22.40 4.89 -25.22
N TYR A 607 -22.97 4.53 -24.08
CA TYR A 607 -22.71 3.26 -23.38
C TYR A 607 -23.96 2.41 -23.11
N GLY A 608 -25.17 2.94 -23.35
CA GLY A 608 -26.42 2.25 -23.08
C GLY A 608 -26.93 2.47 -21.65
N SER A 609 -27.59 1.49 -21.06
CA SER A 609 -28.29 1.68 -19.78
C SER A 609 -27.35 2.09 -18.64
N THR A 610 -27.88 2.94 -17.76
CA THR A 610 -27.22 3.35 -16.52
C THR A 610 -27.50 2.32 -15.44
N GLN A 611 -26.51 2.12 -14.56
CA GLN A 611 -26.60 1.33 -13.34
C GLN A 611 -26.58 2.22 -12.09
N ALA A 612 -26.79 1.64 -10.90
CA ALA A 612 -27.03 2.35 -9.65
C ALA A 612 -25.89 3.33 -9.27
N TYR A 613 -24.64 2.93 -9.50
CA TYR A 613 -23.44 3.69 -9.15
C TYR A 613 -22.83 4.49 -10.31
N THR A 614 -23.53 4.62 -11.43
CA THR A 614 -23.00 5.29 -12.64
C THR A 614 -22.53 6.71 -12.36
N LEU A 615 -23.36 7.54 -11.71
CA LEU A 615 -22.98 8.93 -11.37
C LEU A 615 -21.85 9.00 -10.34
N PHE A 616 -21.76 8.03 -9.42
CA PHE A 616 -20.69 7.96 -8.43
C PHE A 616 -19.34 7.63 -9.07
N GLY A 617 -19.32 6.81 -10.12
CA GLY A 617 -18.13 6.59 -10.95
C GLY A 617 -17.68 7.87 -11.65
N TYR A 618 -18.61 8.60 -12.29
CA TYR A 618 -18.32 9.90 -12.91
C TYR A 618 -17.73 10.88 -11.88
N GLU A 619 -18.41 11.04 -10.74
CA GLU A 619 -18.02 11.99 -9.71
C GLU A 619 -16.66 11.64 -9.08
N SER A 620 -16.38 10.36 -8.87
CA SER A 620 -15.09 9.87 -8.33
C SER A 620 -13.91 10.27 -9.20
N MET A 621 -14.06 10.15 -10.53
CA MET A 621 -13.04 10.65 -11.46
C MET A 621 -13.01 12.18 -11.48
N ASN A 622 -14.16 12.84 -11.55
CA ASN A 622 -14.27 14.31 -11.59
C ASN A 622 -13.58 14.98 -10.38
N VAL A 623 -13.85 14.50 -9.17
CA VAL A 623 -13.21 15.03 -7.96
C VAL A 623 -11.70 14.76 -7.94
N THR A 624 -11.28 13.57 -8.36
CA THR A 624 -9.86 13.20 -8.44
C THR A 624 -9.12 14.13 -9.41
N LEU A 625 -9.70 14.39 -10.58
CA LEU A 625 -9.10 15.28 -11.58
C LEU A 625 -9.09 16.74 -11.13
N ASN A 626 -10.12 17.20 -10.41
CA ASN A 626 -10.11 18.53 -9.79
C ASN A 626 -8.96 18.68 -8.78
N ALA A 627 -8.76 17.68 -7.91
CA ALA A 627 -7.64 17.68 -6.96
C ALA A 627 -6.28 17.70 -7.69
N ILE A 628 -6.11 16.87 -8.73
CA ILE A 628 -4.89 16.84 -9.54
C ILE A 628 -4.65 18.17 -10.25
N LYS A 629 -5.69 18.78 -10.81
CA LYS A 629 -5.62 20.11 -11.44
C LYS A 629 -5.20 21.19 -10.45
N ASN A 630 -5.75 21.17 -9.24
CA ASN A 630 -5.42 22.14 -8.19
C ASN A 630 -3.96 21.99 -7.74
N VAL A 631 -3.43 20.76 -7.70
CA VAL A 631 -2.03 20.49 -7.37
C VAL A 631 -1.08 20.86 -8.53
N GLY A 632 -1.48 20.59 -9.77
CA GLY A 632 -0.77 20.98 -10.99
C GLY A 632 0.53 20.20 -11.27
N LYS A 633 0.91 19.25 -10.41
CA LYS A 633 2.11 18.43 -10.51
C LYS A 633 1.87 17.02 -9.97
N LYS A 634 2.75 16.09 -10.31
CA LYS A 634 2.75 14.73 -9.76
C LYS A 634 3.22 14.74 -8.30
N ASP A 635 2.29 14.88 -7.36
CA ASP A 635 2.55 14.95 -5.92
C ASP A 635 1.42 14.27 -5.14
N LYS A 636 1.65 13.02 -4.71
CA LYS A 636 0.64 12.19 -4.05
C LYS A 636 0.14 12.80 -2.73
N ALA A 637 1.06 13.34 -1.93
CA ALA A 637 0.72 13.94 -0.65
C ALA A 637 -0.12 15.22 -0.84
N ALA A 638 0.24 16.05 -1.82
CA ALA A 638 -0.54 17.22 -2.16
C ALA A 638 -1.94 16.86 -2.71
N VAL A 639 -2.07 15.76 -3.46
CA VAL A 639 -3.39 15.27 -3.92
C VAL A 639 -4.26 14.80 -2.75
N ILE A 640 -3.71 14.06 -1.78
CA ILE A 640 -4.44 13.69 -0.56
C ILE A 640 -4.91 14.95 0.18
N GLN A 641 -4.04 15.95 0.34
CA GLN A 641 -4.38 17.19 1.01
C GLN A 641 -5.43 18.01 0.25
N ALA A 642 -5.35 18.05 -1.09
CA ALA A 642 -6.35 18.71 -1.92
C ALA A 642 -7.72 18.05 -1.77
N LEU A 643 -7.78 16.72 -1.72
CA LEU A 643 -9.02 15.98 -1.48
C LEU A 643 -9.58 16.24 -0.07
N SER A 644 -8.74 16.22 0.98
CA SER A 644 -9.19 16.50 2.35
C SER A 644 -9.73 17.90 2.57
N ASN A 645 -9.36 18.85 1.70
CA ASN A 645 -9.79 20.25 1.77
C ASN A 645 -11.04 20.54 0.94
N ILE A 646 -11.65 19.52 0.32
CA ILE A 646 -12.87 19.72 -0.47
C ILE A 646 -14.00 20.19 0.42
N GLN A 647 -14.48 21.38 0.12
CA GLN A 647 -15.68 21.98 0.71
C GLN A 647 -16.56 22.50 -0.41
N ASP A 648 -17.88 22.36 -0.25
CA ASP A 648 -18.85 22.98 -1.14
C ASP A 648 -18.66 22.62 -2.63
N PHE A 649 -18.16 21.42 -2.93
CA PHE A 649 -17.92 20.92 -4.27
C PHE A 649 -19.23 20.78 -5.04
N GLU A 650 -19.32 21.45 -6.17
CA GLU A 650 -20.50 21.40 -7.04
C GLU A 650 -20.31 20.37 -8.15
N GLY A 651 -20.59 19.10 -7.86
CA GLY A 651 -20.47 18.02 -8.84
C GLY A 651 -21.80 17.34 -9.18
N VAL A 652 -21.76 16.21 -9.88
CA VAL A 652 -22.98 15.57 -10.42
C VAL A 652 -23.87 14.93 -9.35
N LEU A 653 -23.36 14.80 -8.12
CA LEU A 653 -24.13 14.36 -6.96
C LEU A 653 -24.82 15.54 -6.22
N GLY A 654 -24.70 16.77 -6.75
CA GLY A 654 -25.12 18.00 -6.11
C GLY A 654 -23.96 18.72 -5.43
N LYS A 655 -24.27 19.54 -4.41
CA LYS A 655 -23.28 20.28 -3.62
C LYS A 655 -22.88 19.49 -2.38
N TRP A 656 -21.59 19.22 -2.19
CA TRP A 656 -21.11 18.39 -1.08
C TRP A 656 -19.68 18.71 -0.61
N SER A 657 -19.32 18.26 0.59
CA SER A 657 -17.97 18.38 1.17
C SER A 657 -17.46 17.00 1.63
N PHE A 658 -16.15 16.85 1.83
CA PHE A 658 -15.62 15.77 2.65
C PHE A 658 -15.49 16.23 4.10
N ASP A 659 -15.84 15.36 5.05
CA ASP A 659 -15.52 15.55 6.46
C ASP A 659 -14.05 15.21 6.76
N LYS A 660 -13.63 15.40 8.01
CA LYS A 660 -12.25 15.13 8.44
C LYS A 660 -11.82 13.66 8.32
N ASN A 661 -12.76 12.73 8.16
CA ASN A 661 -12.50 11.30 8.03
C ASN A 661 -12.54 10.85 6.55
N GLY A 662 -12.89 11.75 5.62
CA GLY A 662 -13.06 11.44 4.20
C GLY A 662 -14.47 11.01 3.81
N ASP A 663 -15.46 11.17 4.69
CA ASP A 663 -16.86 10.86 4.39
C ASP A 663 -17.55 12.04 3.68
N ILE A 664 -18.35 11.76 2.65
CA ILE A 664 -19.17 12.78 1.98
C ILE A 664 -20.24 13.35 2.92
N SER A 665 -20.54 14.64 2.79
CA SER A 665 -21.55 15.33 3.59
C SER A 665 -23.00 15.02 3.20
N LEU A 666 -23.24 14.34 2.08
CA LEU A 666 -24.58 13.98 1.60
C LEU A 666 -25.18 12.84 2.44
N SER A 667 -26.46 12.97 2.77
CA SER A 667 -27.19 12.03 3.63
C SER A 667 -28.62 11.76 3.14
N THR A 668 -28.86 11.96 1.85
CA THR A 668 -30.13 11.61 1.18
C THR A 668 -30.02 10.22 0.58
N PHE A 669 -31.09 9.44 0.73
CA PHE A 669 -31.22 8.08 0.24
C PHE A 669 -32.48 7.94 -0.60
N ILE A 670 -32.35 7.37 -1.79
CA ILE A 670 -33.47 7.04 -2.67
C ILE A 670 -34.03 5.68 -2.25
N VAL A 671 -35.35 5.57 -2.22
CA VAL A 671 -36.07 4.30 -2.10
C VAL A 671 -36.51 3.85 -3.49
N ASN A 672 -36.11 2.65 -3.86
CA ASN A 672 -36.46 1.99 -5.10
C ASN A 672 -37.40 0.81 -4.82
N GLN A 673 -38.28 0.51 -5.77
CA GLN A 673 -39.17 -0.65 -5.71
C GLN A 673 -39.13 -1.42 -7.02
N VAL A 674 -39.10 -2.75 -6.96
CA VAL A 674 -39.33 -3.58 -8.15
C VAL A 674 -40.80 -3.48 -8.53
N LYS A 675 -41.07 -2.94 -9.72
CA LYS A 675 -42.38 -2.90 -10.36
C LYS A 675 -42.28 -3.41 -11.78
N GLU A 676 -43.13 -4.35 -12.15
CA GLU A 676 -43.14 -4.94 -13.50
C GLU A 676 -41.75 -5.52 -13.88
N GLY A 677 -41.05 -6.12 -12.91
CA GLY A 677 -39.73 -6.71 -13.13
C GLY A 677 -38.61 -5.70 -13.41
N ARG A 678 -38.73 -4.44 -12.98
CA ARG A 678 -37.67 -3.42 -13.05
C ARG A 678 -37.63 -2.58 -11.78
N TRP A 679 -36.46 -2.05 -11.45
CA TRP A 679 -36.31 -1.07 -10.37
C TRP A 679 -36.93 0.28 -10.77
N VAL A 680 -37.75 0.85 -9.90
CA VAL A 680 -38.39 2.16 -10.08
C VAL A 680 -38.22 2.98 -8.82
N GLU A 681 -37.63 4.17 -8.95
CA GLU A 681 -37.54 5.16 -7.87
C GLU A 681 -38.93 5.52 -7.35
N GLN A 682 -39.11 5.54 -6.02
CA GLN A 682 -40.40 5.82 -5.38
C GLN A 682 -40.37 7.13 -4.59
N SER A 683 -39.34 7.32 -3.78
CA SER A 683 -39.22 8.44 -2.85
C SER A 683 -37.77 8.62 -2.42
N GLN A 684 -37.51 9.65 -1.62
CA GLN A 684 -36.20 9.87 -0.99
C GLN A 684 -36.35 10.26 0.48
N ILE A 685 -35.34 9.92 1.28
CA ILE A 685 -35.29 10.12 2.72
C ILE A 685 -33.95 10.80 3.05
N SER A 686 -34.00 11.94 3.72
CA SER A 686 -32.79 12.61 4.22
C SER A 686 -32.61 12.34 5.71
N ILE A 687 -31.43 11.86 6.09
CA ILE A 687 -31.03 11.65 7.47
C ILE A 687 -30.25 12.88 7.94
N ARG A 688 -30.66 13.46 9.07
CA ARG A 688 -29.88 14.53 9.70
C ARG A 688 -28.68 13.88 10.42
N ASN A 689 -27.48 14.36 10.08
CA ASN A 689 -26.24 13.98 10.75
C ASN A 689 -26.17 14.47 12.19
#